data_AF-A0A7X6X7W8-F1
#
_entry.id   AF-A0A7X6X7W8-F1
#
_cell.length_a   1.000
_cell.length_b   1.000
_cell.length_c   1.000
_cell.angle_alpha   90.00
_cell.angle_beta   90.00
_cell.angle_gamma   90.00
#
_symmetry.space_group_name_H-M   'P 1'
#
loop_
_entity.id
_entity.type
_entity.pdbx_description
1 polymer ?
#
loop_
_entity_poly.entity_id
_entity_poly.type
_entity_poly.pdbx_seq_one_letter_code
_entity_poly.pdbx_strand_id
1 'polypeptide(L)'
;SIGFVFQSYNLIPHQSILANVELSLTIAGMSRKQRRDKAKRALEEVGLLDQWHKKPNQMSGGQMQRVAIARALVNDPDILLADEPTGALDSETSVQVLELLKKVAANRLVIMVTHNEQLAGSYATRIIKLLDGKITADSDPYELTEKEAVSARQSRLAKVSMSFLSSISLSFNNLRTKKGRTILTAFASSIGIIGIALILALSAGVNNYIFDLQKETMASYPITISAETRDLSAAFGPGAGMMGRRNETADESPGERTTVTADYSDIESDESYLASVKKNNLSLFKNYLDEPSSEIHQYIGENGVVYTYDVNFDVYSYDSEGKLVNSDSEVGGRSSTIRGFNSEEHFNVVFGADTGSGAANFSELMKGTNVATISEVITDSYELLYGSWPENYDEIILVLGSKSNLASITLYQLGLITADELNSMKDQLKNGEELPEKTWTFEELADRSFYLVPSSDRYVENSYGTFSHVEESALGFEKYVDGGIKLKVTGIVKVLPEAANAAISTAAAYTTELTDYLIDYVNNSPVVLAQKATPEINVLSGLVFEAADEEEMIAVASQYVSQLSVSEKASLYSMILSTKAENTEGKATENTDSQSDNEAGMEAGSGPMQMPQQMPGNRQMDEATMAAAMDQWLAETPDDDILLSIYDAFIKGPSYENNMSSFGQVSYDSPASISIYTDSFEAKEGIAQSIANYNETMDESNHISYVDYVEILTSSMTTIINIITYVLIAFVA
;
A
#
# COMPACT_ATOMS: atom_id res chain seq x y z
N SER A 1 -76.63 26.08 3.61
CA SER A 1 -76.28 25.18 2.47
C SER A 1 -77.42 25.17 1.46
N ILE A 2 -77.21 24.72 0.21
CA ILE A 2 -78.24 24.71 -0.84
C ILE A 2 -78.60 23.27 -1.20
N GLY A 3 -79.89 22.95 -1.24
CA GLY A 3 -80.44 21.73 -1.82
C GLY A 3 -81.01 22.01 -3.21
N PHE A 4 -80.84 21.06 -4.14
CA PHE A 4 -81.32 21.21 -5.51
C PHE A 4 -82.14 20.01 -5.97
N VAL A 5 -83.33 20.27 -6.48
CA VAL A 5 -84.23 19.31 -7.12
C VAL A 5 -84.32 19.68 -8.60
N PHE A 6 -83.92 18.75 -9.45
CA PHE A 6 -83.88 18.92 -10.90
C PHE A 6 -85.21 18.51 -11.55
N GLN A 7 -85.53 19.07 -12.72
CA GLN A 7 -86.68 18.66 -13.54
C GLN A 7 -86.62 17.18 -13.93
N SER A 8 -85.44 16.70 -14.30
CA SER A 8 -85.15 15.26 -14.43
C SER A 8 -84.54 14.74 -13.12
N TYR A 9 -85.08 13.64 -12.56
CA TYR A 9 -84.72 13.14 -11.21
C TYR A 9 -83.21 13.00 -10.95
N ASN A 10 -82.41 12.79 -12.01
CA ASN A 10 -80.94 12.68 -11.97
C ASN A 10 -80.44 11.68 -10.91
N LEU A 11 -81.19 10.60 -10.67
CA LEU A 11 -80.81 9.52 -9.77
C LEU A 11 -79.87 8.56 -10.49
N ILE A 12 -78.88 8.02 -9.78
CA ILE A 12 -77.93 7.03 -10.29
C ILE A 12 -78.66 5.68 -10.41
N PRO A 13 -78.91 5.16 -11.63
CA PRO A 13 -79.86 4.05 -11.83
C PRO A 13 -79.46 2.72 -11.19
N HIS A 14 -78.15 2.45 -11.08
CA HIS A 14 -77.64 1.18 -10.56
C HIS A 14 -77.52 1.17 -9.02
N GLN A 15 -77.68 2.32 -8.36
CA GLN A 15 -77.61 2.47 -6.91
C GLN A 15 -78.99 2.33 -6.26
N SER A 16 -79.02 1.92 -4.98
CA SER A 16 -80.26 1.97 -4.21
C SER A 16 -80.67 3.42 -3.94
N ILE A 17 -81.93 3.62 -3.58
CA ILE A 17 -82.46 4.91 -3.15
C ILE A 17 -81.69 5.44 -1.93
N LEU A 18 -81.39 4.57 -0.95
CA LEU A 18 -80.55 4.94 0.19
C LEU A 18 -79.17 5.47 -0.26
N ALA A 19 -78.50 4.77 -1.18
CA ALA A 19 -77.18 5.17 -1.67
C ALA A 19 -77.24 6.50 -2.45
N ASN A 20 -78.30 6.73 -3.23
CA ASN A 20 -78.54 8.00 -3.91
C ASN A 20 -78.66 9.19 -2.95
N VAL A 21 -79.31 8.99 -1.80
CA VAL A 21 -79.45 10.00 -0.74
C VAL A 21 -78.16 10.14 0.08
N GLU A 22 -77.42 9.05 0.33
CA GLU A 22 -76.13 9.08 1.05
C GLU A 22 -74.99 9.77 0.27
N LEU A 23 -75.12 9.92 -1.05
CA LEU A 23 -74.04 10.40 -1.91
C LEU A 23 -73.52 11.77 -1.48
N SER A 24 -74.42 12.72 -1.20
CA SER A 24 -74.06 14.07 -0.76
C SER A 24 -73.36 14.08 0.61
N LEU A 25 -73.74 13.17 1.52
CA LEU A 25 -73.09 13.01 2.82
C LEU A 25 -71.71 12.37 2.72
N THR A 26 -71.48 11.55 1.68
CA THR A 26 -70.18 10.90 1.41
C THR A 26 -69.11 11.93 1.10
N ILE A 27 -69.48 12.90 0.26
CA ILE A 27 -68.62 14.02 -0.12
C ILE A 27 -68.34 14.91 1.10
N ALA A 28 -69.30 15.03 2.02
CA ALA A 28 -69.12 15.73 3.30
C ALA A 28 -68.27 14.97 4.34
N GLY A 29 -67.67 13.82 3.99
CA GLY A 29 -66.75 13.08 4.86
C GLY A 29 -67.40 12.35 6.05
N MET A 30 -68.73 12.22 6.08
CA MET A 30 -69.43 11.59 7.21
C MET A 30 -69.19 10.07 7.27
N SER A 31 -69.10 9.52 8.48
CA SER A 31 -68.92 8.09 8.70
C SER A 31 -70.11 7.28 8.15
N ARG A 32 -69.87 6.03 7.70
CA ARG A 32 -70.89 5.19 7.06
C ARG A 32 -72.16 5.01 7.92
N LYS A 33 -72.01 4.88 9.24
CA LYS A 33 -73.14 4.72 10.17
C LYS A 33 -74.00 5.98 10.22
N GLN A 34 -73.36 7.14 10.41
CA GLN A 34 -74.06 8.44 10.47
C GLN A 34 -74.73 8.79 9.14
N ARG A 35 -74.09 8.47 8.00
CA ARG A 35 -74.67 8.69 6.67
C ARG A 35 -75.97 7.91 6.48
N ARG A 36 -75.94 6.63 6.85
CA ARG A 36 -77.09 5.75 6.72
C ARG A 36 -78.26 6.18 7.60
N ASP A 37 -77.98 6.60 8.83
CA ASP A 37 -79.01 7.05 9.76
C ASP A 37 -79.66 8.36 9.27
N LYS A 38 -78.87 9.33 8.80
CA LYS A 38 -79.40 10.58 8.22
C LYS A 38 -80.17 10.35 6.92
N ALA A 39 -79.65 9.53 6.02
CA ALA A 39 -80.32 9.23 4.76
C ALA A 39 -81.66 8.52 4.96
N LYS A 40 -81.75 7.62 5.96
CA LYS A 40 -83.03 7.00 6.36
C LYS A 40 -84.04 8.02 6.87
N ARG A 41 -83.63 8.96 7.73
CA ARG A 41 -84.52 10.04 8.21
C ARG A 41 -85.03 10.93 7.07
N ALA A 42 -84.15 11.31 6.14
CA ALA A 42 -84.55 12.07 4.96
C ALA A 42 -85.55 11.29 4.07
N LEU A 43 -85.40 9.96 3.97
CA LEU A 43 -86.36 9.10 3.29
C LEU A 43 -87.69 8.95 4.05
N GLU A 44 -87.66 9.00 5.37
CA GLU A 44 -88.84 8.99 6.23
C GLU A 44 -89.67 10.28 6.07
N GLU A 45 -89.02 11.45 6.02
CA GLU A 45 -89.68 12.75 5.80
C GLU A 45 -90.46 12.82 4.49
N VAL A 46 -90.04 12.06 3.47
CA VAL A 46 -90.73 11.97 2.18
C VAL A 46 -91.61 10.72 2.04
N GLY A 47 -91.79 9.94 3.11
CA GLY A 47 -92.67 8.77 3.14
C GLY A 47 -92.15 7.56 2.34
N LEU A 48 -90.84 7.41 2.19
CA LEU A 48 -90.19 6.33 1.43
C LEU A 48 -89.25 5.44 2.25
N LEU A 49 -89.34 5.50 3.59
CA LEU A 49 -88.45 4.75 4.49
C LEU A 49 -88.43 3.25 4.16
N ASP A 50 -89.59 2.60 3.99
CA ASP A 50 -89.68 1.16 3.72
C ASP A 50 -89.12 0.73 2.35
N GLN A 51 -88.92 1.70 1.45
CA GLN A 51 -88.48 1.46 0.07
C GLN A 51 -86.99 1.78 -0.14
N TRP A 52 -86.24 2.03 0.93
CA TRP A 52 -84.82 2.45 0.89
C TRP A 52 -83.89 1.53 0.07
N HIS A 53 -84.24 0.25 -0.04
CA HIS A 53 -83.47 -0.78 -0.73
C HIS A 53 -83.77 -0.87 -2.24
N LYS A 54 -84.88 -0.28 -2.71
CA LYS A 54 -85.23 -0.27 -4.14
C LYS A 54 -84.23 0.53 -4.95
N LYS A 55 -84.22 0.29 -6.26
CA LYS A 55 -83.49 1.08 -7.26
C LYS A 55 -84.46 2.01 -8.01
N PRO A 56 -83.98 3.11 -8.63
CA PRO A 56 -84.83 4.06 -9.35
C PRO A 56 -85.76 3.42 -10.39
N ASN A 57 -85.29 2.40 -11.12
CA ASN A 57 -86.09 1.68 -12.11
C ASN A 57 -87.24 0.83 -11.54
N GLN A 58 -87.34 0.71 -10.20
CA GLN A 58 -88.40 -0.02 -9.49
C GLN A 58 -89.42 0.95 -8.84
N MET A 59 -89.38 2.22 -9.20
CA MET A 59 -90.18 3.29 -8.59
C MET A 59 -91.03 4.01 -9.63
N SER A 60 -92.17 4.54 -9.21
CA SER A 60 -92.95 5.46 -10.05
C SER A 60 -92.25 6.83 -10.17
N GLY A 61 -92.64 7.64 -11.16
CA GLY A 61 -92.12 9.00 -11.34
C GLY A 61 -92.22 9.85 -10.06
N GLY A 62 -93.39 9.83 -9.41
CA GLY A 62 -93.59 10.54 -8.14
C GLY A 62 -92.71 10.06 -7.00
N GLN A 63 -92.45 8.75 -6.94
CA GLN A 63 -91.52 8.19 -5.95
C GLN A 63 -90.09 8.63 -6.23
N MET A 64 -89.64 8.61 -7.49
CA MET A 64 -88.32 9.12 -7.87
C MET A 64 -88.16 10.61 -7.54
N GLN A 65 -89.22 11.41 -7.73
CA GLN A 65 -89.21 12.83 -7.33
C GLN A 65 -89.06 13.01 -5.83
N ARG A 66 -89.78 12.22 -5.03
CA ARG A 66 -89.64 12.23 -3.57
C ARG A 66 -88.24 11.81 -3.11
N VAL A 67 -87.58 10.88 -3.82
CA VAL A 67 -86.16 10.56 -3.57
C VAL A 67 -85.25 11.73 -3.91
N ALA A 68 -85.48 12.41 -5.03
CA ALA A 68 -84.69 13.59 -5.41
C ALA A 68 -84.83 14.70 -4.34
N ILE A 69 -86.04 14.89 -3.79
CA ILE A 69 -86.29 15.79 -2.65
C ILE A 69 -85.52 15.31 -1.41
N ALA A 70 -85.60 14.03 -1.03
CA ALA A 70 -84.85 13.50 0.12
C ALA A 70 -83.33 13.70 -0.03
N ARG A 71 -82.79 13.50 -1.24
CA ARG A 71 -81.36 13.76 -1.55
C ARG A 71 -81.00 15.24 -1.39
N ALA A 72 -81.90 16.15 -1.77
CA ALA A 72 -81.70 17.59 -1.58
C ALA A 72 -81.76 17.98 -0.09
N LEU A 73 -82.62 17.32 0.70
CA LEU A 73 -82.87 17.63 2.10
C LEU A 73 -81.89 17.00 3.09
N VAL A 74 -81.17 15.94 2.72
CA VAL A 74 -80.34 15.17 3.65
C VAL A 74 -79.23 15.97 4.36
N ASN A 75 -78.79 17.08 3.76
CA ASN A 75 -77.82 18.02 4.32
C ASN A 75 -78.45 19.19 5.09
N ASP A 76 -79.75 19.13 5.34
CA ASP A 76 -80.56 20.16 6.00
C ASP A 76 -80.31 21.57 5.44
N PRO A 77 -80.67 21.82 4.16
CA PRO A 77 -80.36 23.08 3.50
C PRO A 77 -81.30 24.21 3.91
N ASP A 78 -80.74 25.41 4.06
CA ASP A 78 -81.49 26.66 4.30
C ASP A 78 -82.31 27.08 3.06
N ILE A 79 -81.83 26.71 1.87
CA ILE A 79 -82.45 27.03 0.58
C ILE A 79 -82.63 25.76 -0.23
N LEU A 80 -83.85 25.51 -0.69
CA LEU A 80 -84.20 24.45 -1.64
C LEU A 80 -84.58 25.07 -2.98
N LEU A 81 -83.82 24.76 -4.01
CA LEU A 81 -84.14 25.11 -5.39
C LEU A 81 -84.88 23.93 -6.04
N ALA A 82 -86.05 24.18 -6.60
CA ALA A 82 -86.88 23.18 -7.26
C ALA A 82 -87.16 23.60 -8.71
N ASP A 83 -86.44 22.99 -9.64
CA ASP A 83 -86.59 23.23 -11.07
C ASP A 83 -87.70 22.35 -11.64
N GLU A 84 -88.84 22.96 -11.96
CA GLU A 84 -90.04 22.33 -12.51
C GLU A 84 -90.43 20.98 -11.83
N PRO A 85 -90.71 20.99 -10.51
CA PRO A 85 -90.79 19.77 -9.72
C PRO A 85 -91.97 18.86 -10.04
N THR A 86 -92.90 19.30 -10.89
CA THR A 86 -94.09 18.57 -11.31
C THR A 86 -94.14 18.26 -12.81
N GLY A 87 -93.14 18.70 -13.60
CA GLY A 87 -93.20 18.62 -15.07
C GLY A 87 -93.26 17.19 -15.63
N ALA A 88 -92.78 16.20 -14.87
CA ALA A 88 -92.74 14.80 -15.26
C ALA A 88 -93.80 13.91 -14.55
N LEU A 89 -94.82 14.52 -13.93
CA LEU A 89 -95.79 13.83 -13.06
C LEU A 89 -97.24 14.02 -13.54
N ASP A 90 -98.12 13.06 -13.22
CA ASP A 90 -99.56 13.20 -13.39
C ASP A 90 -100.16 14.18 -12.36
N SER A 91 -101.41 14.61 -12.57
CA SER A 91 -102.07 15.63 -11.75
C SER A 91 -102.20 15.24 -10.27
N GLU A 92 -102.51 13.98 -9.95
CA GLU A 92 -102.68 13.53 -8.56
C GLU A 92 -101.33 13.48 -7.83
N THR A 93 -100.31 12.95 -8.51
CA THR A 93 -98.95 12.87 -7.98
C THR A 93 -98.30 14.27 -7.82
N SER A 94 -98.61 15.19 -8.74
CA SER A 94 -98.14 16.58 -8.68
C SER A 94 -98.62 17.30 -7.41
N VAL A 95 -99.89 17.11 -7.03
CA VAL A 95 -100.44 17.67 -5.78
C VAL A 95 -99.69 17.13 -4.55
N GLN A 96 -99.38 15.83 -4.51
CA GLN A 96 -98.63 15.24 -3.39
C GLN A 96 -97.22 15.83 -3.26
N VAL A 97 -96.53 16.06 -4.37
CA VAL A 97 -95.19 16.66 -4.39
C VAL A 97 -95.24 18.13 -3.97
N LEU A 98 -96.23 18.89 -4.43
CA LEU A 98 -96.40 20.30 -4.06
C LEU A 98 -96.77 20.47 -2.58
N GLU A 99 -97.63 19.60 -2.03
CA GLU A 99 -97.92 19.58 -0.59
C GLU A 99 -96.68 19.24 0.24
N LEU A 100 -95.83 18.32 -0.24
CA LEU A 100 -94.54 18.05 0.39
C LEU A 100 -93.62 19.27 0.35
N LEU A 101 -93.49 19.95 -0.79
CA LEU A 101 -92.69 21.17 -0.92
C LEU A 101 -93.23 22.30 -0.04
N LYS A 102 -94.55 22.41 0.12
CA LYS A 102 -95.19 23.37 1.03
C LYS A 102 -94.86 23.10 2.49
N LYS A 103 -94.89 21.82 2.91
CA LYS A 103 -94.44 21.42 4.26
C LYS A 103 -92.97 21.72 4.48
N VAL A 104 -92.14 21.46 3.48
CA VAL A 104 -90.72 21.78 3.49
C VAL A 104 -90.52 23.30 3.63
N ALA A 105 -91.27 24.11 2.88
CA ALA A 105 -91.19 25.57 2.90
C ALA A 105 -91.54 26.21 4.26
N ALA A 106 -92.17 25.48 5.19
CA ALA A 106 -92.45 26.00 6.52
C ALA A 106 -91.19 26.38 7.31
N ASN A 107 -90.07 25.69 7.06
CA ASN A 107 -88.84 25.84 7.84
C ASN A 107 -87.61 26.24 7.00
N ARG A 108 -87.76 26.44 5.68
CA ARG A 108 -86.65 26.79 4.78
C ARG A 108 -87.15 27.55 3.55
N LEU A 109 -86.26 28.30 2.90
CA LEU A 109 -86.62 29.01 1.67
C LEU A 109 -86.74 28.02 0.52
N VAL A 110 -87.90 27.94 -0.12
CA VAL A 110 -88.10 27.12 -1.34
C VAL A 110 -88.30 28.05 -2.53
N ILE A 111 -87.45 27.93 -3.53
CA ILE A 111 -87.56 28.64 -4.80
C ILE A 111 -87.95 27.61 -5.85
N MET A 112 -89.17 27.73 -6.38
CA MET A 112 -89.69 26.84 -7.39
C MET A 112 -89.75 27.55 -8.74
N VAL A 113 -89.21 26.93 -9.78
CA VAL A 113 -89.37 27.37 -11.17
C VAL A 113 -90.50 26.56 -11.79
N THR A 114 -91.48 27.21 -12.40
CA THR A 114 -92.57 26.54 -13.12
C THR A 114 -93.11 27.43 -14.23
N HIS A 115 -93.57 26.80 -15.31
CA HIS A 115 -94.31 27.47 -16.39
C HIS A 115 -95.84 27.40 -16.19
N ASN A 116 -96.33 26.72 -15.14
CA ASN A 116 -97.75 26.58 -14.84
C ASN A 116 -98.22 27.70 -13.89
N GLU A 117 -98.93 28.69 -14.44
CA GLU A 117 -99.42 29.84 -13.67
C GLU A 117 -100.40 29.45 -12.56
N GLN A 118 -101.23 28.42 -12.76
CA GLN A 118 -102.20 27.97 -11.77
C GLN A 118 -101.52 27.35 -10.55
N LEU A 119 -100.48 26.54 -10.77
CA LEU A 119 -99.69 25.94 -9.68
C LEU A 119 -98.92 27.00 -8.90
N ALA A 120 -98.30 27.97 -9.59
CA ALA A 120 -97.64 29.09 -8.95
C ALA A 120 -98.61 29.88 -8.07
N GLY A 121 -99.80 30.22 -8.59
CA GLY A 121 -100.84 30.94 -7.83
C GLY A 121 -101.37 30.20 -6.61
N SER A 122 -101.38 28.86 -6.64
CA SER A 122 -101.98 28.05 -5.57
C SER A 122 -101.00 27.68 -4.44
N TYR A 123 -99.69 27.61 -4.73
CA TYR A 123 -98.69 27.08 -3.79
C TYR A 123 -97.56 28.05 -3.42
N ALA A 124 -97.34 29.13 -4.19
CA ALA A 124 -96.29 30.09 -3.90
C ALA A 124 -96.82 31.27 -3.06
N THR A 125 -95.99 31.77 -2.15
CA THR A 125 -96.26 33.01 -1.39
C THR A 125 -95.80 34.26 -2.14
N ARG A 126 -94.83 34.12 -3.06
CA ARG A 126 -94.32 35.17 -3.95
C ARG A 126 -94.10 34.60 -5.34
N ILE A 127 -94.52 35.35 -6.36
CA ILE A 127 -94.44 34.97 -7.77
C ILE A 127 -93.63 36.01 -8.51
N ILE A 128 -92.52 35.57 -9.09
CA ILE A 128 -91.65 36.38 -9.95
C ILE A 128 -91.82 35.89 -11.38
N LYS A 129 -92.29 36.76 -12.28
CA LYS A 129 -92.39 36.46 -13.71
C LYS A 129 -91.13 36.91 -14.43
N LEU A 130 -90.59 36.03 -15.28
CA LEU A 130 -89.37 36.27 -16.04
C LEU A 130 -89.67 36.09 -17.53
N LEU A 131 -89.17 37.00 -18.37
CA LEU A 131 -89.23 36.92 -19.83
C LEU A 131 -87.90 37.40 -20.42
N ASP A 132 -87.31 36.64 -21.33
CA ASP A 132 -86.04 36.98 -22.01
C ASP A 132 -84.91 37.40 -21.05
N GLY A 133 -84.81 36.71 -19.91
CA GLY A 133 -83.79 36.99 -18.89
C GLY A 133 -84.07 38.22 -18.01
N LYS A 134 -85.23 38.87 -18.15
CA LYS A 134 -85.64 40.04 -17.35
C LYS A 134 -86.86 39.74 -16.50
N ILE A 135 -86.87 40.26 -15.27
CA ILE A 135 -88.05 40.21 -14.39
C ILE A 135 -89.09 41.18 -14.95
N THR A 136 -90.29 40.68 -15.23
CA THR A 136 -91.41 41.47 -15.78
C THR A 136 -92.48 41.78 -14.75
N ALA A 137 -92.62 40.95 -13.71
CA ALA A 137 -93.51 41.19 -12.58
C ALA A 137 -92.99 40.49 -11.31
N ASP A 138 -93.29 41.06 -10.15
CA ASP A 138 -93.00 40.48 -8.83
C ASP A 138 -94.21 40.74 -7.92
N SER A 139 -94.80 39.70 -7.36
CA SER A 139 -96.02 39.83 -6.54
C SER A 139 -95.75 40.36 -5.13
N ASP A 140 -94.51 40.29 -4.65
CA ASP A 140 -94.12 40.73 -3.30
C ASP A 140 -92.65 41.22 -3.31
N PRO A 141 -92.38 42.39 -3.93
CA PRO A 141 -91.02 42.90 -4.07
C PRO A 141 -90.41 43.20 -2.71
N TYR A 142 -89.27 42.57 -2.43
CA TYR A 142 -88.49 42.82 -1.22
C TYR A 142 -87.54 44.01 -1.43
N GLU A 143 -87.76 45.12 -0.72
CA GLU A 143 -86.84 46.26 -0.71
C GLU A 143 -85.67 46.02 0.24
N LEU A 144 -84.47 45.85 -0.31
CA LEU A 144 -83.24 45.74 0.47
C LEU A 144 -82.89 47.09 1.10
N THR A 145 -82.81 47.16 2.42
CA THR A 145 -82.21 48.33 3.09
C THR A 145 -80.69 48.33 2.88
N GLU A 146 -80.07 49.51 2.70
CA GLU A 146 -78.62 49.64 2.43
C GLU A 146 -77.74 48.92 3.47
N LYS A 147 -78.19 48.79 4.72
CA LYS A 147 -77.47 48.06 5.78
C LYS A 147 -77.40 46.55 5.55
N GLU A 148 -78.43 45.94 4.98
CA GLU A 148 -78.50 44.49 4.77
C GLU A 148 -77.66 44.05 3.54
N ALA A 149 -77.58 44.91 2.51
CA ALA A 149 -76.79 44.67 1.30
C ALA A 149 -75.26 44.64 1.57
N VAL A 150 -74.77 45.41 2.56
CA VAL A 150 -73.35 45.45 2.93
C VAL A 150 -72.94 44.19 3.71
N SER A 151 -73.80 43.71 4.61
CA SER A 151 -73.56 42.49 5.42
C SER A 151 -73.46 41.22 4.55
N ALA A 152 -74.34 41.09 3.54
CA ALA A 152 -74.33 39.94 2.63
C ALA A 152 -73.10 39.88 1.71
N ARG A 153 -72.44 41.02 1.46
CA ARG A 153 -71.24 41.10 0.60
C ARG A 153 -69.96 40.71 1.33
N GLN A 154 -69.94 40.81 2.66
CA GLN A 154 -68.78 40.47 3.52
C GLN A 154 -68.69 38.97 3.87
N SER A 155 -69.74 38.18 3.67
CA SER A 155 -69.78 36.77 4.07
C SER A 155 -69.25 35.78 3.01
N ARG A 156 -68.78 36.24 1.85
CA ARG A 156 -68.21 35.34 0.82
C ARG A 156 -66.72 35.12 1.03
N LEU A 157 -66.36 33.83 1.13
CA LEU A 157 -65.03 33.20 1.13
C LEU A 157 -64.36 33.01 2.50
N ALA A 158 -65.01 32.27 3.40
CA ALA A 158 -64.25 31.46 4.35
C ALA A 158 -63.48 30.38 3.55
N LYS A 159 -62.19 30.60 3.30
CA LYS A 159 -61.29 29.56 2.78
C LYS A 159 -61.35 28.38 3.74
N VAL A 160 -61.76 27.22 3.24
CA VAL A 160 -61.70 25.97 4.00
C VAL A 160 -60.23 25.58 4.12
N SER A 161 -59.55 26.05 5.17
CA SER A 161 -58.21 25.59 5.54
C SER A 161 -58.34 24.39 6.48
N MET A 162 -57.81 23.23 6.08
CA MET A 162 -57.58 22.13 7.00
C MET A 162 -56.25 22.31 7.74
N SER A 163 -56.20 21.88 9.00
CA SER A 163 -54.96 21.83 9.77
C SER A 163 -53.96 20.82 9.17
N PHE A 164 -52.67 21.14 9.18
CA PHE A 164 -51.58 20.29 8.70
C PHE A 164 -51.61 18.89 9.36
N LEU A 165 -51.84 18.84 10.68
CA LEU A 165 -51.98 17.58 11.42
C LEU A 165 -53.17 16.75 10.95
N SER A 166 -54.30 17.40 10.64
CA SER A 166 -55.47 16.72 10.08
C SER A 166 -55.17 16.14 8.69
N SER A 167 -54.45 16.88 7.85
CA SER A 167 -54.02 16.39 6.54
C SER A 167 -53.04 15.22 6.62
N ILE A 168 -52.12 15.21 7.59
CA ILE A 168 -51.22 14.08 7.86
C ILE A 168 -52.01 12.84 8.29
N SER A 169 -52.95 13.00 9.23
CA SER A 169 -53.79 11.90 9.71
C SER A 169 -54.64 11.28 8.59
N LEU A 170 -55.23 12.13 7.75
CA LEU A 170 -55.98 11.70 6.55
C LEU A 170 -55.08 11.00 5.54
N SER A 171 -53.87 11.50 5.29
CA SER A 171 -52.87 10.84 4.44
C SER A 171 -52.46 9.47 4.99
N PHE A 172 -52.22 9.35 6.30
CA PHE A 172 -51.91 8.07 6.95
C PHE A 172 -53.03 7.05 6.80
N ASN A 173 -54.28 7.47 7.01
CA ASN A 173 -55.44 6.61 6.78
C ASN A 173 -55.53 6.17 5.31
N ASN A 174 -55.23 7.06 4.36
CA ASN A 174 -55.23 6.74 2.93
C ASN A 174 -54.12 5.73 2.57
N LEU A 175 -52.90 5.93 3.07
CA LEU A 175 -51.78 4.99 2.92
C LEU A 175 -52.13 3.61 3.50
N ARG A 176 -52.77 3.57 4.68
CA ARG A 176 -53.18 2.33 5.34
C ARG A 176 -54.21 1.53 4.55
N THR A 177 -55.06 2.19 3.75
CA THR A 177 -56.03 1.49 2.88
C THR A 177 -55.39 0.87 1.64
N LYS A 178 -54.22 1.34 1.22
CA LYS A 178 -53.49 0.89 0.01
C LYS A 178 -52.16 0.22 0.38
N LYS A 179 -52.24 -0.82 1.23
CA LYS A 179 -51.07 -1.47 1.83
C LYS A 179 -50.03 -1.95 0.79
N GLY A 180 -50.45 -2.67 -0.24
CA GLY A 180 -49.53 -3.23 -1.24
C GLY A 180 -48.74 -2.16 -2.01
N ARG A 181 -49.44 -1.16 -2.55
CA ARG A 181 -48.79 -0.06 -3.27
C ARG A 181 -47.84 0.75 -2.37
N THR A 182 -48.26 1.05 -1.14
CA THR A 182 -47.46 1.83 -0.20
C THR A 182 -46.17 1.09 0.18
N ILE A 183 -46.25 -0.22 0.43
CA ILE A 183 -45.07 -1.05 0.72
C ILE A 183 -44.12 -1.07 -0.47
N LEU A 184 -44.62 -1.27 -1.70
CA LEU A 184 -43.76 -1.30 -2.89
C LEU A 184 -43.05 0.04 -3.14
N THR A 185 -43.76 1.15 -3.00
CA THR A 185 -43.17 2.49 -3.17
C THR A 185 -42.15 2.81 -2.09
N ALA A 186 -42.44 2.46 -0.82
CA ALA A 186 -41.50 2.63 0.28
C ALA A 186 -40.24 1.77 0.09
N PHE A 187 -40.40 0.53 -0.37
CA PHE A 187 -39.28 -0.38 -0.62
C PHE A 187 -38.38 0.11 -1.76
N ALA A 188 -38.97 0.53 -2.88
CA ALA A 188 -38.22 1.09 -4.01
C ALA A 188 -37.44 2.35 -3.62
N SER A 189 -38.05 3.25 -2.84
CA SER A 189 -37.38 4.46 -2.35
C SER A 189 -36.31 4.17 -1.30
N SER A 190 -36.50 3.16 -0.44
CA SER A 190 -35.47 2.77 0.53
C SER A 190 -34.23 2.18 -0.13
N ILE A 191 -34.37 1.39 -1.21
CA ILE A 191 -33.21 0.83 -1.92
C ILE A 191 -32.31 1.95 -2.44
N GLY A 192 -32.89 2.99 -3.06
CA GLY A 192 -32.11 4.13 -3.55
C GLY A 192 -31.36 4.89 -2.46
N ILE A 193 -32.03 5.16 -1.33
CA ILE A 193 -31.41 5.88 -0.20
C ILE A 193 -30.31 5.04 0.44
N ILE A 194 -30.56 3.74 0.67
CA ILE A 194 -29.59 2.81 1.25
C ILE A 194 -28.40 2.62 0.32
N GLY A 195 -28.63 2.50 -1.00
CA GLY A 195 -27.57 2.36 -2.00
C GLY A 195 -26.64 3.58 -2.01
N ILE A 196 -27.19 4.80 -2.03
CA ILE A 196 -26.38 6.03 -1.96
C ILE A 196 -25.60 6.09 -0.64
N ALA A 197 -26.24 5.76 0.49
CA ALA A 197 -25.58 5.75 1.79
C ALA A 197 -24.44 4.71 1.86
N LEU A 198 -24.63 3.52 1.31
CA LEU A 198 -23.61 2.47 1.23
C LEU A 198 -22.41 2.90 0.38
N ILE A 199 -22.66 3.48 -0.80
CA ILE A 199 -21.61 3.99 -1.69
C ILE A 199 -20.79 5.08 -0.98
N LEU A 200 -21.47 6.04 -0.34
CA LEU A 200 -20.80 7.11 0.40
C LEU A 200 -19.99 6.58 1.59
N ALA A 201 -20.55 5.65 2.37
CA ALA A 201 -19.86 5.05 3.51
C ALA A 201 -18.64 4.25 3.07
N LEU A 202 -18.75 3.46 1.99
CA LEU A 202 -17.64 2.70 1.43
C LEU A 202 -16.56 3.63 0.85
N SER A 203 -16.96 4.65 0.08
CA SER A 203 -16.02 5.63 -0.49
C SER A 203 -15.26 6.37 0.60
N ALA A 204 -15.95 6.84 1.66
CA ALA A 204 -15.30 7.49 2.79
C ALA A 204 -14.37 6.53 3.55
N GLY A 205 -14.79 5.27 3.76
CA GLY A 205 -13.97 4.26 4.43
C GLY A 205 -12.70 3.90 3.64
N VAL A 206 -12.81 3.70 2.32
CA VAL A 206 -11.67 3.42 1.44
C VAL A 206 -10.75 4.64 1.35
N ASN A 207 -11.27 5.86 1.24
CA ASN A 207 -10.44 7.06 1.21
C ASN A 207 -9.64 7.25 2.50
N ASN A 208 -10.27 7.04 3.67
CA ASN A 208 -9.55 7.09 4.95
C ASN A 208 -8.49 6.00 5.04
N TYR A 209 -8.82 4.78 4.61
CA TYR A 209 -7.86 3.68 4.56
C TYR A 209 -6.66 3.98 3.64
N ILE A 210 -6.90 4.53 2.45
CA ILE A 210 -5.84 4.97 1.52
C ILE A 210 -5.00 6.08 2.16
N PHE A 211 -5.62 7.04 2.86
CA PHE A 211 -4.91 8.12 3.55
C PHE A 211 -4.01 7.59 4.67
N ASP A 212 -4.53 6.70 5.51
CA ASP A 212 -3.76 6.07 6.60
C ASP A 212 -2.59 5.24 6.00
N LEU A 213 -2.87 4.46 4.95
CA LEU A 213 -1.85 3.69 4.24
C LEU A 213 -0.77 4.60 3.63
N GLN A 214 -1.16 5.71 2.98
CA GLN A 214 -0.23 6.68 2.42
C GLN A 214 0.66 7.25 3.53
N LYS A 215 0.06 7.68 4.64
CA LYS A 215 0.80 8.23 5.78
C LYS A 215 1.82 7.22 6.35
N GLU A 216 1.43 5.96 6.51
CA GLU A 216 2.32 4.92 7.06
C GLU A 216 3.42 4.49 6.07
N THR A 217 3.11 4.43 4.78
CA THR A 217 4.04 3.89 3.76
C THR A 217 5.03 4.93 3.24
N MET A 218 4.65 6.20 3.14
CA MET A 218 5.50 7.27 2.61
C MET A 218 6.74 7.54 3.46
N ALA A 219 6.59 7.43 4.78
CA ALA A 219 7.69 7.61 5.72
C ALA A 219 8.64 6.38 5.78
N SER A 220 8.11 5.21 5.45
CA SER A 220 8.77 3.91 5.68
C SER A 220 9.41 3.31 4.42
N TYR A 221 8.88 3.64 3.24
CA TYR A 221 9.27 3.05 1.97
C TYR A 221 9.60 4.12 0.93
N PRO A 222 10.81 4.70 0.98
CA PRO A 222 11.29 5.61 -0.06
C PRO A 222 11.40 4.89 -1.40
N ILE A 223 11.55 5.67 -2.47
CA ILE A 223 12.08 5.14 -3.74
C ILE A 223 13.59 4.99 -3.55
N THR A 224 14.09 3.76 -3.69
CA THR A 224 15.51 3.46 -3.47
C THR A 224 16.21 3.17 -4.79
N ILE A 225 17.38 3.79 -4.97
CA ILE A 225 18.23 3.67 -6.15
C ILE A 225 19.61 3.25 -5.66
N SER A 226 19.94 1.97 -5.79
CA SER A 226 21.25 1.44 -5.39
C SER A 226 22.20 1.42 -6.58
N ALA A 227 23.52 1.47 -6.33
CA ALA A 227 24.54 1.40 -7.38
C ALA A 227 24.37 0.16 -8.28
N GLU A 228 23.91 -0.95 -7.68
CA GLU A 228 23.44 -2.13 -8.40
C GLU A 228 21.98 -2.42 -8.01
N THR A 229 21.08 -2.41 -8.98
CA THR A 229 19.65 -2.69 -8.78
C THR A 229 19.26 -3.95 -9.53
N ARG A 230 18.45 -4.81 -8.89
CA ARG A 230 17.98 -6.07 -9.50
C ARG A 230 16.57 -5.92 -10.05
N ASP A 231 16.35 -6.42 -11.25
CA ASP A 231 15.01 -6.49 -11.83
C ASP A 231 14.21 -7.65 -11.22
N LEU A 232 13.47 -7.35 -10.16
CA LEU A 232 12.65 -8.34 -9.44
C LEU A 232 11.33 -8.68 -10.14
N SER A 233 11.05 -8.11 -11.32
CA SER A 233 9.81 -8.36 -12.07
C SER A 233 9.60 -9.86 -12.35
N ALA A 234 10.69 -10.58 -12.60
CA ALA A 234 10.67 -12.03 -12.83
C ALA A 234 10.33 -12.83 -11.55
N ALA A 235 10.71 -12.31 -10.37
CA ALA A 235 10.47 -12.93 -9.07
C ALA A 235 9.04 -12.75 -8.54
N PHE A 236 8.26 -11.79 -9.08
CA PHE A 236 6.88 -11.51 -8.68
C PHE A 236 5.84 -11.64 -9.81
N GLY A 237 6.27 -12.00 -11.02
CA GLY A 237 5.37 -12.24 -12.14
C GLY A 237 4.43 -13.44 -11.94
N PRO A 238 3.47 -13.69 -12.84
CA PRO A 238 2.49 -14.78 -12.72
C PRO A 238 3.10 -16.21 -12.61
N GLY A 239 4.42 -16.35 -12.84
CA GLY A 239 5.20 -17.58 -12.65
C GLY A 239 5.98 -17.66 -11.33
N ALA A 240 6.01 -16.60 -10.53
CA ALA A 240 6.74 -16.49 -9.25
C ALA A 240 6.36 -17.56 -8.22
N GLY A 241 5.11 -18.04 -8.28
CA GLY A 241 4.61 -19.15 -7.46
C GLY A 241 5.30 -20.50 -7.69
N MET A 242 6.27 -20.58 -8.62
CA MET A 242 7.03 -21.80 -8.92
C MET A 242 8.41 -21.90 -8.24
N MET A 243 8.85 -20.96 -7.40
CA MET A 243 10.13 -21.14 -6.69
C MET A 243 10.07 -22.23 -5.60
N GLY A 244 8.86 -22.67 -5.21
CA GLY A 244 8.63 -23.75 -4.22
C GLY A 244 7.96 -25.02 -4.76
N ARG A 245 7.64 -25.09 -6.06
CA ARG A 245 7.10 -26.31 -6.68
C ARG A 245 7.94 -26.65 -7.90
N ARG A 246 8.99 -27.43 -7.68
CA ARG A 246 9.64 -28.22 -8.72
C ARG A 246 8.55 -28.84 -9.60
N ASN A 247 8.67 -28.61 -10.91
CA ASN A 247 7.94 -29.32 -11.93
C ASN A 247 8.19 -30.82 -11.79
N GLU A 248 7.29 -31.54 -11.12
CA GLU A 248 6.92 -32.90 -11.50
C GLU A 248 6.02 -32.85 -12.74
N THR A 249 6.43 -32.13 -13.78
CA THR A 249 5.90 -32.33 -15.14
C THR A 249 6.95 -33.07 -15.95
N ALA A 250 7.19 -34.31 -15.55
CA ALA A 250 7.58 -35.36 -16.47
C ALA A 250 6.57 -36.48 -16.25
N ASP A 251 5.64 -36.59 -17.18
CA ASP A 251 4.76 -37.74 -17.35
C ASP A 251 5.62 -38.93 -17.81
N GLU A 252 6.45 -39.48 -16.93
CA GLU A 252 7.19 -40.72 -17.17
C GLU A 252 7.27 -41.57 -15.90
N SER A 253 6.77 -42.80 -16.03
CA SER A 253 6.81 -43.84 -15.01
C SER A 253 8.26 -44.13 -14.55
N PRO A 254 8.47 -44.67 -13.33
CA PRO A 254 9.80 -45.02 -12.83
C PRO A 254 10.33 -46.26 -13.58
N GLY A 255 10.83 -46.06 -14.80
CA GLY A 255 11.62 -47.01 -15.57
C GLY A 255 13.10 -46.68 -15.40
N GLU A 256 13.93 -47.71 -15.27
CA GLU A 256 15.39 -47.65 -15.11
C GLU A 256 16.06 -46.66 -16.08
N ARG A 257 16.38 -45.45 -15.60
CA ARG A 257 17.24 -44.52 -16.35
C ARG A 257 18.65 -45.08 -16.38
N THR A 258 19.12 -45.45 -17.57
CA THR A 258 20.46 -46.02 -17.83
C THR A 258 21.49 -44.98 -18.27
N THR A 259 21.13 -43.69 -18.33
CA THR A 259 22.01 -42.58 -18.69
C THR A 259 21.83 -41.40 -17.73
N VAL A 260 22.94 -40.77 -17.37
CA VAL A 260 22.97 -39.51 -16.61
C VAL A 260 23.00 -38.36 -17.62
N THR A 261 22.08 -37.41 -17.50
CA THR A 261 22.06 -36.17 -18.30
C THR A 261 22.63 -35.02 -17.46
N ALA A 262 23.43 -34.17 -18.08
CA ALA A 262 23.89 -32.94 -17.44
C ALA A 262 22.68 -32.03 -17.19
N ASP A 263 22.55 -31.60 -15.94
CA ASP A 263 21.58 -30.60 -15.50
C ASP A 263 22.29 -29.26 -15.49
N TYR A 264 21.90 -28.37 -16.39
CA TYR A 264 22.44 -27.02 -16.49
C TYR A 264 21.55 -25.98 -15.80
N SER A 265 20.51 -26.42 -15.08
CA SER A 265 19.58 -25.49 -14.41
C SER A 265 20.26 -24.59 -13.40
N ASP A 266 21.33 -25.05 -12.75
CA ASP A 266 22.16 -24.24 -11.86
C ASP A 266 22.85 -23.10 -12.64
N ILE A 267 23.44 -23.39 -13.81
CA ILE A 267 24.11 -22.39 -14.65
C ILE A 267 23.10 -21.44 -15.30
N GLU A 268 21.95 -21.94 -15.78
CA GLU A 268 20.89 -21.11 -16.35
C GLU A 268 20.30 -20.15 -15.30
N SER A 269 20.21 -20.60 -14.04
CA SER A 269 19.75 -19.77 -12.92
C SER A 269 20.78 -18.70 -12.56
N ASP A 270 22.08 -19.06 -12.52
CA ASP A 270 23.17 -18.12 -12.24
C ASP A 270 23.31 -17.04 -13.33
N GLU A 271 23.28 -17.44 -14.61
CA GLU A 271 23.32 -16.49 -15.74
C GLU A 271 22.09 -15.58 -15.79
N SER A 272 20.90 -16.12 -15.52
CA SER A 272 19.68 -15.31 -15.43
C SER A 272 19.72 -14.33 -14.25
N TYR A 273 20.33 -14.75 -13.14
CA TYR A 273 20.53 -13.90 -11.97
C TYR A 273 21.50 -12.75 -12.28
N LEU A 274 22.66 -13.03 -12.88
CA LEU A 274 23.65 -12.01 -13.26
C LEU A 274 23.09 -11.04 -14.31
N ALA A 275 22.34 -11.54 -15.30
CA ALA A 275 21.72 -10.72 -16.33
C ALA A 275 20.61 -9.77 -15.80
N SER A 276 20.06 -10.05 -14.61
CA SER A 276 19.04 -9.20 -13.97
C SER A 276 19.61 -8.00 -13.20
N VAL A 277 20.93 -7.95 -13.00
CA VAL A 277 21.61 -6.86 -12.29
C VAL A 277 21.84 -5.70 -13.25
N LYS A 278 21.28 -4.54 -12.91
CA LYS A 278 21.50 -3.26 -13.61
C LYS A 278 22.42 -2.38 -12.77
N LYS A 279 23.43 -1.80 -13.42
CA LYS A 279 24.34 -0.84 -12.78
C LYS A 279 23.85 0.58 -13.01
N ASN A 280 23.79 1.37 -11.96
CA ASN A 280 23.33 2.76 -11.98
C ASN A 280 24.52 3.72 -11.83
N ASN A 281 24.51 4.81 -12.62
CA ASN A 281 25.47 5.91 -12.43
C ASN A 281 24.91 6.93 -11.43
N LEU A 282 25.12 6.67 -10.14
CA LEU A 282 24.58 7.50 -9.06
C LEU A 282 25.23 8.89 -8.99
N SER A 283 26.49 9.04 -9.40
CA SER A 283 27.18 10.33 -9.37
C SER A 283 26.55 11.38 -10.29
N LEU A 284 26.23 10.98 -11.54
CA LEU A 284 25.55 11.88 -12.47
C LEU A 284 24.11 12.18 -12.03
N PHE A 285 23.41 11.17 -11.51
CA PHE A 285 22.03 11.35 -11.04
C PHE A 285 21.95 12.21 -9.78
N LYS A 286 22.93 12.10 -8.87
CA LYS A 286 23.07 13.01 -7.72
C LYS A 286 23.17 14.46 -8.16
N ASN A 287 23.96 14.78 -9.20
CA ASN A 287 24.04 16.14 -9.73
C ASN A 287 22.68 16.65 -10.26
N TYR A 288 21.87 15.77 -10.86
CA TYR A 288 20.50 16.09 -11.29
C TYR A 288 19.54 16.32 -10.11
N LEU A 289 19.71 15.55 -9.03
CA LEU A 289 18.94 15.71 -7.79
C LEU A 289 19.34 16.96 -6.99
N ASP A 290 20.63 17.33 -6.99
CA ASP A 290 21.11 18.50 -6.25
C ASP A 290 20.85 19.82 -6.98
N GLU A 291 20.54 19.78 -8.28
CA GLU A 291 20.26 20.95 -9.10
C GLU A 291 18.88 21.55 -8.75
N PRO A 292 18.78 22.72 -8.09
CA PRO A 292 17.51 23.24 -7.55
C PRO A 292 16.44 23.56 -8.60
N SER A 293 16.85 23.62 -9.88
CA SER A 293 15.96 23.88 -11.02
C SER A 293 15.32 22.61 -11.59
N SER A 294 15.72 21.43 -11.11
CA SER A 294 15.21 20.14 -11.57
C SER A 294 13.74 19.93 -11.19
N GLU A 295 12.94 19.42 -12.13
CA GLU A 295 11.50 19.18 -11.97
C GLU A 295 11.17 18.17 -10.87
N ILE A 296 12.14 17.32 -10.50
CA ILE A 296 11.98 16.29 -9.48
C ILE A 296 11.70 16.88 -8.09
N HIS A 297 12.19 18.09 -7.81
CA HIS A 297 12.07 18.74 -6.50
C HIS A 297 10.63 19.03 -6.07
N GLN A 298 9.70 19.20 -7.01
CA GLN A 298 8.30 19.47 -6.68
C GLN A 298 7.58 18.25 -6.07
N TYR A 299 8.18 17.07 -6.17
CA TYR A 299 7.65 15.80 -5.70
C TYR A 299 8.42 15.23 -4.49
N ILE A 300 9.52 15.86 -4.10
CA ILE A 300 10.28 15.45 -2.92
C ILE A 300 9.51 15.88 -1.67
N GLY A 301 9.31 14.94 -0.76
CA GLY A 301 8.55 15.14 0.48
C GLY A 301 9.35 15.81 1.59
N GLU A 302 8.74 15.95 2.77
CA GLU A 302 9.33 16.64 3.93
C GLU A 302 10.64 16.01 4.42
N ASN A 303 10.85 14.71 4.22
CA ASN A 303 12.08 14.00 4.59
C ASN A 303 13.21 14.13 3.54
N GLY A 304 12.94 14.70 2.37
CA GLY A 304 13.97 15.01 1.38
C GLY A 304 14.56 13.79 0.66
N VAL A 305 15.80 13.97 0.21
CA VAL A 305 16.64 12.92 -0.40
C VAL A 305 17.73 12.57 0.60
N VAL A 306 17.89 11.27 0.85
CA VAL A 306 18.93 10.72 1.72
C VAL A 306 19.96 10.00 0.84
N TYR A 307 21.22 10.38 1.00
CA TYR A 307 22.35 9.75 0.33
C TYR A 307 23.04 8.82 1.32
N THR A 308 23.08 7.53 1.00
CA THR A 308 23.75 6.52 1.82
C THR A 308 25.14 6.27 1.25
N TYR A 309 26.13 6.26 2.13
CA TYR A 309 27.53 6.08 1.80
C TYR A 309 28.04 4.76 2.40
N ASP A 310 28.80 4.01 1.62
CA ASP A 310 29.28 2.68 2.03
C ASP A 310 30.56 2.78 2.85
N VAL A 311 30.43 3.25 4.09
CA VAL A 311 31.55 3.35 5.03
C VAL A 311 31.87 1.98 5.62
N ASN A 312 33.02 1.43 5.24
CA ASN A 312 33.45 0.11 5.68
C ASN A 312 34.18 0.18 7.03
N PHE A 313 33.58 -0.42 8.06
CA PHE A 313 34.15 -0.49 9.41
C PHE A 313 33.66 -1.73 10.16
N ASP A 314 34.53 -2.24 11.03
CA ASP A 314 34.19 -3.30 11.98
C ASP A 314 33.90 -2.69 13.36
N VAL A 315 32.99 -3.28 14.12
CA VAL A 315 32.76 -2.90 15.52
C VAL A 315 33.05 -4.07 16.45
N TYR A 316 33.84 -3.80 17.48
CA TYR A 316 34.24 -4.78 18.48
C TYR A 316 33.75 -4.40 19.88
N SER A 317 33.57 -5.42 20.70
CA SER A 317 33.24 -5.30 22.12
C SER A 317 34.02 -6.34 22.93
N TYR A 318 34.02 -6.18 24.25
CA TYR A 318 34.58 -7.16 25.18
C TYR A 318 33.46 -7.86 25.94
N ASP A 319 33.50 -9.19 25.95
CA ASP A 319 32.59 -9.99 26.76
C ASP A 319 32.93 -9.91 28.25
N SER A 320 32.12 -10.58 29.09
CA SER A 320 32.35 -10.61 30.55
C SER A 320 33.66 -11.27 30.98
N GLU A 321 34.32 -12.03 30.09
CA GLU A 321 35.61 -12.68 30.34
C GLU A 321 36.78 -11.86 29.80
N GLY A 322 36.51 -10.68 29.20
CA GLY A 322 37.51 -9.82 28.60
C GLY A 322 38.00 -10.33 27.25
N LYS A 323 37.25 -11.25 26.60
CA LYS A 323 37.56 -11.70 25.25
C LYS A 323 36.96 -10.74 24.23
N LEU A 324 37.72 -10.44 23.19
CA LEU A 324 37.29 -9.63 22.06
C LEU A 324 36.20 -10.34 21.26
N VAL A 325 35.13 -9.62 20.93
CA VAL A 325 34.01 -10.10 20.11
C VAL A 325 33.76 -9.10 19.00
N ASN A 326 33.82 -9.57 17.75
CA ASN A 326 33.38 -8.79 16.58
C ASN A 326 31.85 -8.84 16.48
N SER A 327 31.21 -7.68 16.32
CA SER A 327 29.78 -7.52 16.08
C SER A 327 29.28 -8.33 14.88
N ASP A 328 30.16 -8.64 13.93
CA ASP A 328 29.82 -9.30 12.67
C ASP A 328 30.19 -10.78 12.68
N SER A 329 30.71 -11.27 13.81
CA SER A 329 31.17 -12.64 13.93
C SER A 329 30.07 -13.65 13.59
N GLU A 330 30.36 -14.51 12.62
CA GLU A 330 29.48 -15.61 12.24
C GLU A 330 29.55 -16.72 13.28
N VAL A 331 28.42 -17.01 13.93
CA VAL A 331 28.36 -18.12 14.88
C VAL A 331 27.98 -19.42 14.17
N GLY A 332 28.99 -20.18 13.75
CA GLY A 332 28.86 -21.61 13.44
C GLY A 332 29.14 -22.06 12.00
N GLY A 333 30.07 -21.42 11.28
CA GLY A 333 30.68 -21.98 10.06
C GLY A 333 29.71 -22.30 8.92
N ARG A 334 28.55 -21.63 8.85
CA ARG A 334 27.65 -21.74 7.70
C ARG A 334 28.05 -20.66 6.71
N SER A 335 28.60 -21.10 5.58
CA SER A 335 28.84 -20.30 4.38
C SER A 335 27.68 -19.32 4.11
N SER A 336 28.04 -18.10 3.75
CA SER A 336 27.22 -16.91 3.43
C SER A 336 26.04 -17.14 2.47
N THR A 337 25.89 -18.34 1.91
CA THR A 337 24.89 -18.66 0.88
C THR A 337 23.48 -18.84 1.43
N ILE A 338 23.30 -19.19 2.72
CA ILE A 338 21.97 -19.26 3.34
C ILE A 338 22.09 -18.88 4.82
N ARG A 339 22.15 -17.57 5.11
CA ARG A 339 21.77 -17.06 6.44
C ARG A 339 20.38 -17.64 6.73
N GLY A 340 20.21 -18.21 7.92
CA GLY A 340 18.90 -18.62 8.42
C GLY A 340 18.10 -17.37 8.75
N PHE A 341 17.68 -16.64 7.73
CA PHE A 341 16.95 -15.40 7.88
C PHE A 341 15.62 -15.70 8.57
N ASN A 342 15.27 -14.88 9.55
CA ASN A 342 13.87 -14.74 9.93
C ASN A 342 13.09 -14.24 8.70
N SER A 343 11.80 -14.57 8.60
CA SER A 343 10.98 -14.24 7.42
C SER A 343 10.97 -12.74 7.07
N GLU A 344 11.24 -11.86 8.04
CA GLU A 344 11.34 -10.41 7.85
C GLU A 344 12.71 -9.96 7.31
N GLU A 345 13.83 -10.56 7.75
CA GLU A 345 15.16 -10.26 7.21
C GLU A 345 15.35 -10.83 5.80
N HIS A 346 14.72 -11.98 5.52
CA HIS A 346 14.72 -12.59 4.20
C HIS A 346 13.98 -11.70 3.20
N PHE A 347 12.99 -10.92 3.66
CA PHE A 347 12.29 -9.93 2.86
C PHE A 347 13.26 -8.77 2.53
N ASN A 348 13.87 -8.13 3.52
CA ASN A 348 14.74 -6.97 3.29
C ASN A 348 15.95 -7.27 2.37
N VAL A 349 16.60 -8.43 2.52
CA VAL A 349 17.77 -8.81 1.69
C VAL A 349 17.39 -9.23 0.26
N VAL A 350 16.28 -9.94 0.07
CA VAL A 350 15.82 -10.34 -1.27
C VAL A 350 15.32 -9.15 -2.08
N PHE A 351 14.77 -8.15 -1.39
CA PHE A 351 14.16 -6.99 -2.02
C PHE A 351 15.12 -5.81 -2.23
N GLY A 352 16.36 -5.90 -1.75
CA GLY A 352 17.38 -4.87 -1.98
C GLY A 352 17.33 -3.71 -1.00
N ALA A 353 16.85 -3.94 0.23
CA ALA A 353 17.15 -3.01 1.33
C ALA A 353 18.66 -3.12 1.61
N ASP A 354 19.39 -2.18 1.02
CA ASP A 354 20.83 -2.02 1.15
C ASP A 354 21.15 -1.71 2.62
N THR A 355 21.43 -2.75 3.39
CA THR A 355 22.08 -2.58 4.70
C THR A 355 23.51 -2.22 4.36
N GLY A 356 23.82 -0.92 4.29
CA GLY A 356 25.17 -0.42 3.94
C GLY A 356 26.25 -1.24 4.67
N SER A 357 27.43 -1.38 4.06
CA SER A 357 28.49 -2.32 4.47
C SER A 357 29.20 -1.96 5.80
N GLY A 358 28.52 -1.25 6.70
CA GLY A 358 28.91 -1.15 8.10
C GLY A 358 28.58 -2.42 8.88
N ALA A 359 29.10 -2.49 10.10
CA ALA A 359 28.91 -3.62 11.01
C ALA A 359 27.45 -4.11 11.06
N ALA A 360 27.22 -5.41 10.92
CA ALA A 360 25.93 -6.10 10.78
C ALA A 360 24.85 -5.74 11.82
N ASN A 361 25.23 -5.27 13.01
CA ASN A 361 24.29 -4.84 14.05
C ASN A 361 24.16 -3.31 14.19
N PHE A 362 24.74 -2.55 13.27
CA PHE A 362 24.81 -1.10 13.29
C PHE A 362 24.18 -0.51 12.02
N SER A 363 23.30 0.46 12.17
CA SER A 363 22.75 1.20 11.03
C SER A 363 22.72 2.70 11.26
N GLU A 364 22.90 3.47 10.20
CA GLU A 364 22.79 4.92 10.23
C GLU A 364 21.32 5.36 10.48
N LEU A 365 21.14 6.36 11.32
CA LEU A 365 19.88 7.04 11.57
C LEU A 365 19.64 8.08 10.49
N MET A 366 18.39 8.12 9.99
CA MET A 366 17.96 9.14 9.05
C MET A 366 18.14 10.54 9.64
N LYS A 367 18.87 11.41 8.92
CA LYS A 367 19.06 12.81 9.26
C LYS A 367 17.74 13.58 9.15
N GLY A 368 17.49 14.51 10.06
CA GLY A 368 16.29 15.35 10.03
C GLY A 368 16.43 16.54 9.08
N THR A 369 15.29 17.13 8.69
CA THR A 369 15.30 18.39 7.95
C THR A 369 15.59 19.58 8.86
N ASN A 370 16.20 20.64 8.31
CA ASN A 370 16.43 21.92 9.00
C ASN A 370 17.16 21.82 10.35
N VAL A 371 18.43 21.41 10.33
CA VAL A 371 19.38 21.44 11.49
C VAL A 371 19.18 20.31 12.50
N ALA A 372 18.08 19.54 12.43
CA ALA A 372 17.90 18.38 13.29
C ALA A 372 18.84 17.22 12.91
N THR A 373 19.59 16.69 13.88
CA THR A 373 20.53 15.57 13.66
C THR A 373 19.82 14.27 13.28
N ILE A 374 18.55 14.10 13.69
CA ILE A 374 17.74 12.90 13.47
C ILE A 374 16.34 13.32 13.00
N SER A 375 15.77 12.55 12.07
CA SER A 375 14.43 12.76 11.53
C SER A 375 13.33 12.58 12.58
N GLU A 376 12.33 13.47 12.56
CA GLU A 376 11.16 13.41 13.45
C GLU A 376 10.39 12.10 13.27
N VAL A 377 10.37 11.53 12.05
CA VAL A 377 9.76 10.22 11.78
C VAL A 377 10.36 9.12 12.64
N ILE A 378 11.69 9.14 12.82
CA ILE A 378 12.38 8.16 13.66
C ILE A 378 12.07 8.44 15.13
N THR A 379 12.17 9.68 15.58
CA THR A 379 11.92 9.98 17.00
C THR A 379 10.47 9.71 17.43
N ASP A 380 9.50 9.89 16.53
CA ASP A 380 8.07 9.64 16.79
C ASP A 380 7.71 8.16 16.77
N SER A 381 8.52 7.33 16.10
CA SER A 381 8.30 5.88 15.98
C SER A 381 8.81 5.08 17.18
N TYR A 382 9.54 5.73 18.09
CA TYR A 382 10.28 5.09 19.17
C TYR A 382 10.01 5.72 20.53
N GLU A 383 9.88 4.88 21.56
CA GLU A 383 9.89 5.29 22.95
C GLU A 383 11.33 5.30 23.49
N LEU A 384 11.79 6.45 23.97
CA LEU A 384 13.08 6.58 24.65
C LEU A 384 12.97 6.05 26.09
N LEU A 385 13.56 4.89 26.36
CA LEU A 385 13.50 4.22 27.66
C LEU A 385 14.58 4.72 28.63
N TYR A 386 15.73 5.12 28.09
CA TYR A 386 16.87 5.56 28.88
C TYR A 386 17.75 6.52 28.08
N GLY A 387 18.34 7.51 28.76
CA GLY A 387 19.34 8.41 28.19
C GLY A 387 18.79 9.48 27.24
N SER A 388 19.51 9.75 26.15
CA SER A 388 19.15 10.70 25.10
C SER A 388 19.50 10.12 23.72
N TRP A 389 18.95 10.74 22.67
CA TRP A 389 19.38 10.43 21.30
C TRP A 389 20.84 10.88 21.06
N PRO A 390 21.59 10.20 20.17
CA PRO A 390 22.96 10.55 19.85
C PRO A 390 23.01 11.85 19.03
N GLU A 391 23.99 12.70 19.34
CA GLU A 391 24.24 13.97 18.64
C GLU A 391 25.63 14.02 18.02
N ASN A 392 26.61 13.34 18.62
CA ASN A 392 28.01 13.35 18.18
C ASN A 392 28.38 12.07 17.40
N TYR A 393 29.51 12.13 16.68
CA TYR A 393 30.00 11.02 15.85
C TYR A 393 30.38 9.76 16.67
N ASP A 394 30.75 9.91 17.95
CA ASP A 394 31.15 8.82 18.84
C ASP A 394 29.99 8.27 19.69
N GLU A 395 28.75 8.64 19.37
CA GLU A 395 27.57 8.27 20.12
C GLU A 395 26.66 7.32 19.34
N ILE A 396 26.15 6.30 20.03
CA ILE A 396 25.22 5.32 19.48
C ILE A 396 24.01 5.15 20.40
N ILE A 397 22.92 4.64 19.82
CA ILE A 397 21.71 4.27 20.55
C ILE A 397 21.42 2.79 20.39
N LEU A 398 20.98 2.13 21.46
CA LEU A 398 20.57 0.73 21.40
C LEU A 398 19.07 0.61 21.11
N VAL A 399 18.73 -0.28 20.19
CA VAL A 399 17.37 -0.49 19.71
C VAL A 399 16.85 -1.83 20.20
N LEU A 400 15.78 -1.81 20.99
CA LEU A 400 15.13 -3.02 21.50
C LEU A 400 13.89 -3.38 20.69
N GLY A 401 13.63 -4.67 20.58
CA GLY A 401 12.40 -5.18 19.98
C GLY A 401 11.14 -4.76 20.76
N SER A 402 9.96 -5.00 20.17
CA SER A 402 8.65 -4.62 20.76
C SER A 402 8.39 -5.22 22.16
N LYS A 403 9.08 -6.31 22.52
CA LYS A 403 9.05 -6.93 23.85
C LYS A 403 10.21 -6.52 24.77
N SER A 404 10.95 -5.46 24.41
CA SER A 404 12.14 -5.00 25.12
C SER A 404 13.23 -6.09 25.20
N ASN A 405 13.41 -6.83 24.11
CA ASN A 405 14.35 -7.94 24.02
C ASN A 405 15.31 -7.76 22.83
N LEU A 406 16.42 -8.49 22.88
CA LEU A 406 17.39 -8.66 21.79
C LEU A 406 17.49 -10.14 21.44
N ALA A 407 17.79 -10.45 20.17
CA ALA A 407 18.02 -11.82 19.75
C ALA A 407 19.30 -12.38 20.41
N SER A 408 19.33 -13.69 20.69
CA SER A 408 20.47 -14.32 21.38
C SER A 408 21.78 -14.21 20.60
N ILE A 409 21.72 -14.23 19.27
CA ILE A 409 22.87 -14.01 18.42
C ILE A 409 23.41 -12.57 18.55
N THR A 410 22.50 -11.59 18.58
CA THR A 410 22.84 -10.18 18.74
C THR A 410 23.40 -9.90 20.14
N LEU A 411 22.86 -10.54 21.18
CA LEU A 411 23.43 -10.46 22.53
C LEU A 411 24.90 -10.93 22.56
N TYR A 412 25.24 -11.97 21.82
CA TYR A 412 26.63 -12.43 21.70
C TYR A 412 27.48 -11.42 20.92
N GLN A 413 27.00 -10.98 19.75
CA GLN A 413 27.72 -10.03 18.90
C GLN A 413 27.97 -8.67 19.58
N LEU A 414 27.08 -8.23 20.46
CA LEU A 414 27.27 -7.05 21.31
C LEU A 414 28.13 -7.30 22.56
N GLY A 415 28.66 -8.51 22.75
CA GLY A 415 29.51 -8.88 23.89
C GLY A 415 28.75 -8.98 25.22
N LEU A 416 27.41 -9.12 25.20
CA LEU A 416 26.58 -9.23 26.41
C LEU A 416 26.53 -10.66 26.97
N ILE A 417 26.77 -11.65 26.13
CA ILE A 417 26.93 -13.06 26.50
C ILE A 417 28.20 -13.64 25.86
N THR A 418 28.78 -14.65 26.49
CA THR A 418 29.98 -15.31 25.96
C THR A 418 29.64 -16.35 24.89
N ALA A 419 30.63 -16.76 24.09
CA ALA A 419 30.45 -17.84 23.12
C ALA A 419 30.04 -19.17 23.79
N ASP A 420 30.58 -19.44 24.98
CA ASP A 420 30.27 -20.64 25.76
C ASP A 420 28.84 -20.61 26.31
N GLU A 421 28.36 -19.44 26.75
CA GLU A 421 26.96 -19.25 27.13
C GLU A 421 26.02 -19.50 25.94
N LEU A 422 26.33 -18.95 24.76
CA LEU A 422 25.52 -19.14 23.56
C LEU A 422 25.49 -20.61 23.10
N ASN A 423 26.63 -21.30 23.13
CA ASN A 423 26.71 -22.73 22.79
C ASN A 423 25.97 -23.60 23.81
N SER A 424 26.07 -23.27 25.09
CA SER A 424 25.32 -23.95 26.15
C SER A 424 23.80 -23.81 25.95
N MET A 425 23.32 -22.62 25.61
CA MET A 425 21.91 -22.39 25.27
C MET A 425 21.47 -23.21 24.05
N LYS A 426 22.31 -23.30 23.00
CA LYS A 426 22.03 -24.12 21.82
C LYS A 426 21.89 -25.61 22.17
N ASP A 427 22.76 -26.11 23.05
CA ASP A 427 22.73 -27.52 23.46
C ASP A 427 21.57 -27.83 24.41
N GLN A 428 21.24 -26.92 25.34
CA GLN A 428 20.03 -27.01 26.17
C GLN A 428 18.76 -27.08 25.31
N LEU A 429 18.66 -26.24 24.27
CA LEU A 429 17.53 -26.23 23.36
C LEU A 429 17.42 -27.55 22.56
N LYS A 430 18.54 -28.10 22.08
CA LYS A 430 18.55 -29.43 21.41
C LYS A 430 18.08 -30.54 22.34
N ASN A 431 18.39 -30.43 23.63
CA ASN A 431 17.99 -31.40 24.65
C ASN A 431 16.57 -31.18 25.19
N GLY A 432 15.87 -30.12 24.74
CA GLY A 432 14.51 -29.79 25.18
C GLY A 432 14.42 -29.21 26.59
N GLU A 433 15.52 -28.63 27.08
CA GLU A 433 15.58 -27.97 28.39
C GLU A 433 15.06 -26.52 28.32
N GLU A 434 14.58 -25.99 29.45
CA GLU A 434 14.23 -24.57 29.54
C GLU A 434 15.49 -23.69 29.56
N LEU A 435 15.48 -22.63 28.76
CA LEU A 435 16.59 -21.68 28.69
C LEU A 435 16.63 -20.77 29.93
N PRO A 436 17.83 -20.39 30.41
CA PRO A 436 17.96 -19.50 31.55
C PRO A 436 17.43 -18.09 31.23
N GLU A 437 16.64 -17.51 32.13
CA GLU A 437 16.20 -16.12 32.04
C GLU A 437 17.33 -15.18 32.49
N LYS A 438 17.93 -14.46 31.54
CA LYS A 438 18.99 -13.46 31.80
C LYS A 438 18.44 -12.07 31.52
N THR A 439 18.67 -11.14 32.45
CA THR A 439 18.20 -9.75 32.35
C THR A 439 19.36 -8.80 32.62
N TRP A 440 19.29 -7.62 32.02
CA TRP A 440 20.25 -6.54 32.18
C TRP A 440 19.50 -5.26 32.54
N THR A 441 20.12 -4.41 33.35
CA THR A 441 19.61 -3.06 33.60
C THR A 441 19.98 -2.13 32.45
N PHE A 442 19.21 -1.06 32.25
CA PHE A 442 19.52 -0.06 31.22
C PHE A 442 20.87 0.65 31.49
N GLU A 443 21.24 0.81 32.76
CA GLU A 443 22.54 1.37 33.15
C GLU A 443 23.70 0.45 32.75
N GLU A 444 23.57 -0.87 32.96
CA GLU A 444 24.58 -1.86 32.54
C GLU A 444 24.75 -1.93 31.02
N LEU A 445 23.67 -1.73 30.26
CA LEU A 445 23.72 -1.66 28.79
C LEU A 445 24.35 -0.35 28.31
N ALA A 446 24.07 0.76 28.98
CA ALA A 446 24.60 2.07 28.62
C ALA A 446 26.09 2.27 28.97
N ASP A 447 26.59 1.58 30.00
CA ASP A 447 28.01 1.63 30.39
C ASP A 447 28.93 0.82 29.44
N ARG A 448 28.33 0.04 28.52
CA ARG A 448 29.09 -0.70 27.51
C ARG A 448 29.76 0.25 26.53
N SER A 449 31.03 -0.05 26.25
CA SER A 449 31.83 0.63 25.25
C SER A 449 32.04 -0.29 24.05
N PHE A 450 31.88 0.26 22.87
CA PHE A 450 32.18 -0.41 21.61
C PHE A 450 33.37 0.29 20.95
N TYR A 451 34.13 -0.45 20.14
CA TYR A 451 35.34 0.04 19.49
C TYR A 451 35.17 -0.16 17.99
N LEU A 452 35.04 0.94 17.27
CA LEU A 452 34.93 0.95 15.82
C LEU A 452 36.34 1.05 15.21
N VAL A 453 36.63 0.13 14.31
CA VAL A 453 37.90 0.08 13.56
C VAL A 453 37.58 0.28 12.08
N PRO A 454 37.92 1.44 11.48
CA PRO A 454 37.76 1.66 10.05
C PRO A 454 38.66 0.70 9.26
N SER A 455 38.23 0.27 8.07
CA SER A 455 39.02 -0.67 7.24
C SER A 455 40.42 -0.14 6.90
N SER A 456 40.59 1.17 6.77
CA SER A 456 41.91 1.80 6.54
C SER A 456 42.93 1.51 7.65
N ASP A 457 42.48 1.42 8.90
CA ASP A 457 43.35 1.25 10.07
C ASP A 457 43.87 -0.19 10.20
N ARG A 458 43.29 -1.11 9.42
CA ARG A 458 43.79 -2.47 9.26
C ARG A 458 44.98 -2.55 8.30
N TYR A 459 45.34 -1.47 7.60
CA TYR A 459 46.48 -1.43 6.70
C TYR A 459 47.65 -0.68 7.33
N VAL A 460 48.72 -1.40 7.62
CA VAL A 460 49.92 -0.84 8.26
C VAL A 460 51.06 -0.77 7.25
N GLU A 461 51.79 0.35 7.25
CA GLU A 461 52.97 0.53 6.40
C GLU A 461 54.12 -0.39 6.87
N ASN A 462 54.67 -1.15 5.93
CA ASN A 462 55.81 -2.02 6.13
C ASN A 462 57.13 -1.28 5.91
N SER A 463 58.24 -1.91 6.29
CA SER A 463 59.60 -1.37 6.10
C SER A 463 60.00 -1.09 4.64
N TYR A 464 59.21 -1.57 3.68
CA TYR A 464 59.45 -1.41 2.24
C TYR A 464 58.60 -0.28 1.61
N GLY A 465 57.82 0.46 2.40
CA GLY A 465 56.93 1.52 1.89
C GLY A 465 55.65 1.01 1.21
N THR A 466 55.36 -0.30 1.33
CA THR A 466 54.09 -0.93 0.96
C THR A 466 53.22 -1.13 2.19
N PHE A 467 51.93 -1.41 2.01
CA PHE A 467 50.98 -1.64 3.11
C PHE A 467 50.61 -3.11 3.23
N SER A 468 50.41 -3.59 4.45
CA SER A 468 49.91 -4.95 4.72
C SER A 468 48.68 -4.92 5.60
N HIS A 469 47.73 -5.79 5.25
CA HIS A 469 46.50 -5.99 6.00
C HIS A 469 46.77 -6.78 7.29
N VAL A 470 46.23 -6.30 8.41
CA VAL A 470 46.29 -6.97 9.71
C VAL A 470 45.07 -7.87 9.86
N GLU A 471 45.32 -9.17 9.91
CA GLU A 471 44.30 -10.20 10.16
C GLU A 471 43.82 -10.18 11.61
N GLU A 472 42.55 -10.51 11.86
CA GLU A 472 41.99 -10.59 13.22
C GLU A 472 42.70 -11.65 14.08
N SER A 473 43.24 -12.70 13.45
CA SER A 473 44.01 -13.76 14.10
C SER A 473 45.44 -13.35 14.47
N ALA A 474 45.88 -12.16 14.05
CA ALA A 474 47.23 -11.68 14.30
C ALA A 474 47.48 -11.43 15.80
N LEU A 475 48.66 -11.83 16.27
CA LEU A 475 49.10 -11.59 17.64
C LEU A 475 49.17 -10.07 17.92
N GLY A 476 48.39 -9.61 18.88
CA GLY A 476 48.33 -8.20 19.26
C GLY A 476 47.28 -7.37 18.51
N PHE A 477 46.35 -8.02 17.79
CA PHE A 477 45.20 -7.36 17.15
C PHE A 477 44.41 -6.46 18.12
N GLU A 478 44.29 -6.86 19.39
CA GLU A 478 43.64 -6.10 20.45
C GLU A 478 44.14 -4.66 20.57
N LYS A 479 45.42 -4.38 20.27
CA LYS A 479 45.98 -3.02 20.32
C LYS A 479 45.42 -2.11 19.24
N TYR A 480 45.05 -2.67 18.08
CA TYR A 480 44.44 -1.92 16.99
C TYR A 480 42.98 -1.61 17.33
N VAL A 481 42.28 -2.55 17.98
CA VAL A 481 40.93 -2.31 18.50
C VAL A 481 40.92 -1.25 19.60
N ASP A 482 41.83 -1.35 20.57
CA ASP A 482 41.97 -0.36 21.66
C ASP A 482 42.31 1.04 21.14
N GLY A 483 42.96 1.14 19.98
CA GLY A 483 43.27 2.39 19.28
C GLY A 483 42.14 2.92 18.41
N GLY A 484 41.07 2.14 18.22
CA GLY A 484 39.91 2.50 17.40
C GLY A 484 39.03 3.58 18.03
N ILE A 485 38.01 3.98 17.29
CA ILE A 485 37.06 5.01 17.71
C ILE A 485 36.13 4.40 18.77
N LYS A 486 36.20 4.94 19.98
CA LYS A 486 35.38 4.45 21.10
C LYS A 486 33.95 4.98 20.98
N LEU A 487 33.01 4.11 20.66
CA LEU A 487 31.59 4.40 20.60
C LEU A 487 30.94 4.24 21.98
N LYS A 488 30.12 5.23 22.36
CA LYS A 488 29.41 5.28 23.63
C LYS A 488 27.91 5.15 23.42
N VAL A 489 27.28 4.29 24.22
CA VAL A 489 25.81 4.20 24.27
C VAL A 489 25.24 5.39 25.03
N THR A 490 24.50 6.27 24.35
CA THR A 490 23.88 7.46 24.95
C THR A 490 22.42 7.24 25.32
N GLY A 491 21.74 6.30 24.67
CA GLY A 491 20.35 6.01 24.94
C GLY A 491 19.92 4.60 24.55
N ILE A 492 18.72 4.24 25.00
CA ILE A 492 18.06 2.97 24.68
C ILE A 492 16.63 3.27 24.27
N VAL A 493 16.24 2.80 23.09
CA VAL A 493 14.91 3.02 22.50
C VAL A 493 14.18 1.73 22.23
N LYS A 494 12.86 1.84 22.12
CA LYS A 494 11.97 0.73 21.83
C LYS A 494 10.96 1.12 20.76
N VAL A 495 10.79 0.25 19.76
CA VAL A 495 9.79 0.45 18.69
C VAL A 495 8.38 0.50 19.28
N LEU A 496 7.60 1.53 18.90
CA LEU A 496 6.19 1.62 19.29
C LEU A 496 5.34 0.59 18.51
N PRO A 497 4.33 -0.04 19.14
CA PRO A 497 3.48 -1.04 18.47
C PRO A 497 2.74 -0.53 17.23
N GLU A 498 2.49 0.77 17.16
CA GLU A 498 1.79 1.44 16.06
C GLU A 498 2.74 1.89 14.93
N ALA A 499 4.06 1.77 15.12
CA ALA A 499 5.10 2.24 14.20
C ALA A 499 5.89 1.09 13.53
N ALA A 500 5.20 -0.01 13.22
CA ALA A 500 5.82 -1.26 12.75
C ALA A 500 6.62 -1.13 11.43
N ASN A 501 6.38 -0.07 10.64
CA ASN A 501 6.94 0.06 9.29
C ASN A 501 8.20 0.96 9.22
N ALA A 502 8.47 1.79 10.23
CA ALA A 502 9.63 2.71 10.27
C ALA A 502 10.76 2.21 11.20
N ALA A 503 10.95 0.90 11.26
CA ALA A 503 11.86 0.30 12.22
C ALA A 503 13.32 0.30 11.72
N ILE A 504 14.20 0.93 12.49
CA ILE A 504 15.64 0.62 12.55
C ILE A 504 15.78 -0.91 12.61
N SER A 505 16.45 -1.47 11.61
CA SER A 505 16.53 -2.91 11.37
C SER A 505 17.62 -3.61 12.20
N THR A 506 18.48 -2.84 12.86
CA THR A 506 19.63 -3.33 13.62
C THR A 506 19.50 -3.03 15.12
N ALA A 507 20.38 -3.61 15.95
CA ALA A 507 20.32 -3.46 17.40
C ALA A 507 21.03 -2.20 17.93
N ALA A 508 21.86 -1.54 17.13
CA ALA A 508 22.52 -0.29 17.45
C ALA A 508 22.41 0.68 16.27
N ALA A 509 22.25 1.96 16.55
CA ALA A 509 22.20 2.96 15.49
C ALA A 509 23.03 4.20 15.81
N TYR A 510 23.55 4.84 14.76
CA TYR A 510 24.47 5.98 14.83
C TYR A 510 24.01 7.11 13.90
N THR A 511 24.48 8.34 14.08
CA THR A 511 24.07 9.48 13.25
C THR A 511 24.94 9.64 11.99
N THR A 512 24.47 10.41 11.01
CA THR A 512 25.27 10.78 9.82
C THR A 512 26.62 11.41 10.17
N GLU A 513 26.74 12.01 11.36
CA GLU A 513 27.99 12.64 11.81
C GLU A 513 29.13 11.61 11.96
N LEU A 514 28.82 10.35 12.29
CA LEU A 514 29.81 9.26 12.27
C LEU A 514 30.24 8.94 10.84
N THR A 515 29.30 8.85 9.91
CA THR A 515 29.59 8.61 8.49
C THR A 515 30.46 9.72 7.91
N ASP A 516 30.09 10.98 8.11
CA ASP A 516 30.87 12.14 7.64
C ASP A 516 32.28 12.13 8.23
N TYR A 517 32.41 11.86 9.54
CA TYR A 517 33.70 11.72 10.21
C TYR A 517 34.54 10.58 9.62
N LEU A 518 33.94 9.42 9.37
CA LEU A 518 34.64 8.25 8.81
C LEU A 518 35.09 8.50 7.37
N ILE A 519 34.24 9.11 6.54
CA ILE A 519 34.60 9.49 5.17
C ILE A 519 35.84 10.38 5.19
N ASP A 520 35.84 11.43 6.03
CA ASP A 520 36.97 12.34 6.15
C ASP A 520 38.21 11.66 6.73
N TYR A 521 38.05 10.85 7.77
CA TYR A 521 39.14 10.11 8.42
C TYR A 521 39.82 9.14 7.46
N VAL A 522 39.04 8.28 6.79
CA VAL A 522 39.54 7.27 5.86
C VAL A 522 40.16 7.93 4.62
N ASN A 523 39.56 8.99 4.08
CA ASN A 523 40.11 9.71 2.92
C ASN A 523 41.48 10.34 3.20
N ASN A 524 41.77 10.66 4.47
CA ASN A 524 43.05 11.20 4.93
C ASN A 524 43.97 10.12 5.55
N SER A 525 43.59 8.85 5.48
CA SER A 525 44.41 7.75 6.00
C SER A 525 45.70 7.58 5.18
N PRO A 526 46.80 7.11 5.80
CA PRO A 526 48.07 6.93 5.10
C PRO A 526 47.98 6.02 3.86
N VAL A 527 47.22 4.92 3.95
CA VAL A 527 47.07 3.95 2.85
C VAL A 527 46.31 4.55 1.66
N VAL A 528 45.23 5.30 1.90
CA VAL A 528 44.45 5.96 0.85
C VAL A 528 45.25 7.09 0.21
N LEU A 529 45.94 7.91 1.01
CA LEU A 529 46.78 8.98 0.49
C LEU A 529 47.95 8.45 -0.33
N ALA A 530 48.58 7.36 0.11
CA ALA A 530 49.63 6.68 -0.66
C ALA A 530 49.09 6.18 -2.01
N GLN A 531 47.94 5.51 -2.01
CA GLN A 531 47.35 4.97 -3.24
C GLN A 531 46.89 6.07 -4.21
N LYS A 532 46.36 7.20 -3.70
CA LYS A 532 46.00 8.38 -4.52
C LYS A 532 47.24 9.07 -5.11
N ALA A 533 48.38 9.06 -4.41
CA ALA A 533 49.62 9.66 -4.91
C ALA A 533 50.23 8.88 -6.09
N THR A 534 49.99 7.56 -6.14
CA THR A 534 50.46 6.68 -7.22
C THR A 534 49.32 5.83 -7.78
N PRO A 535 48.44 6.37 -8.65
CA PRO A 535 47.27 5.65 -9.17
C PRO A 535 47.62 4.38 -9.95
N GLU A 536 48.77 4.37 -10.62
CA GLU A 536 49.23 3.26 -11.46
C GLU A 536 49.84 2.12 -10.65
N ILE A 537 50.26 2.37 -9.40
CA ILE A 537 51.01 1.43 -8.56
C ILE A 537 50.14 0.99 -7.39
N ASN A 538 49.92 -0.31 -7.26
CA ASN A 538 49.27 -0.93 -6.12
C ASN A 538 50.15 -0.80 -4.87
N VAL A 539 49.69 -0.08 -3.85
CA VAL A 539 50.46 0.17 -2.62
C VAL A 539 50.57 -1.05 -1.70
N LEU A 540 49.80 -2.11 -1.96
CA LEU A 540 49.90 -3.37 -1.21
C LEU A 540 51.05 -4.23 -1.72
N SER A 541 51.20 -4.33 -3.04
CA SER A 541 52.25 -5.13 -3.67
C SER A 541 53.50 -4.33 -4.06
N GLY A 542 53.38 -3.01 -4.24
CA GLY A 542 54.44 -2.13 -4.76
C GLY A 542 54.63 -2.21 -6.28
N LEU A 543 53.67 -2.81 -7.00
CA LEU A 543 53.72 -3.09 -8.44
C LEU A 543 52.60 -2.39 -9.20
N VAL A 544 52.67 -2.33 -10.53
CA VAL A 544 51.59 -1.76 -11.35
C VAL A 544 50.33 -2.65 -11.34
N PHE A 545 49.14 -2.03 -11.44
CA PHE A 545 47.86 -2.75 -11.40
C PHE A 545 47.61 -3.64 -12.62
N GLU A 546 47.86 -3.12 -13.81
CA GLU A 546 47.70 -3.85 -15.07
C GLU A 546 48.91 -3.59 -15.97
N ALA A 547 49.55 -4.67 -16.40
CA ALA A 547 50.50 -4.67 -17.49
C ALA A 547 49.74 -4.73 -18.83
N ALA A 548 50.17 -3.95 -19.83
CA ALA A 548 49.44 -3.79 -21.09
C ALA A 548 49.56 -5.00 -22.04
N ASP A 549 50.61 -5.82 -21.87
CA ASP A 549 50.85 -7.02 -22.67
C ASP A 549 51.65 -8.09 -21.88
N GLU A 550 51.75 -9.29 -22.46
CA GLU A 550 52.46 -10.43 -21.85
C GLU A 550 53.94 -10.14 -21.59
N GLU A 551 54.60 -9.32 -22.42
CA GLU A 551 56.01 -8.92 -22.19
C GLU A 551 56.15 -8.06 -20.93
N GLU A 552 55.21 -7.15 -20.71
CA GLU A 552 55.16 -6.31 -19.51
C GLU A 552 54.75 -7.12 -18.27
N MET A 553 53.85 -8.10 -18.39
CA MET A 553 53.51 -9.04 -17.29
C MET A 553 54.74 -9.83 -16.82
N ILE A 554 55.55 -10.33 -17.77
CA ILE A 554 56.79 -11.07 -17.49
C ILE A 554 57.83 -10.15 -16.83
N ALA A 555 57.93 -8.90 -17.28
CA ALA A 555 58.83 -7.90 -16.69
C ALA A 555 58.44 -7.56 -15.24
N VAL A 556 57.14 -7.33 -14.98
CA VAL A 556 56.62 -7.06 -13.64
C VAL A 556 56.79 -8.27 -12.72
N ALA A 557 56.54 -9.48 -13.21
CA ALA A 557 56.79 -10.72 -12.48
C ALA A 557 58.26 -10.92 -12.11
N SER A 558 59.15 -10.60 -13.05
CA SER A 558 60.59 -10.65 -12.79
C SER A 558 61.02 -9.64 -11.73
N GLN A 559 60.47 -8.42 -11.80
CA GLN A 559 60.71 -7.39 -10.80
C GLN A 559 60.20 -7.80 -9.41
N TYR A 560 58.99 -8.36 -9.32
CA TYR A 560 58.42 -8.87 -8.07
C TYR A 560 59.31 -9.93 -7.42
N VAL A 561 59.69 -10.96 -8.18
CA VAL A 561 60.55 -12.05 -7.68
C VAL A 561 61.88 -11.50 -7.18
N SER A 562 62.45 -10.48 -7.84
CA SER A 562 63.72 -9.88 -7.43
C SER A 562 63.65 -9.20 -6.06
N GLN A 563 62.49 -8.65 -5.69
CA GLN A 563 62.25 -7.88 -4.46
C GLN A 563 61.87 -8.74 -3.26
N LEU A 564 61.52 -10.02 -3.47
CA LEU A 564 61.16 -10.96 -2.40
C LEU A 564 62.33 -11.19 -1.41
N SER A 565 61.96 -11.43 -0.14
CA SER A 565 62.91 -11.83 0.90
C SER A 565 63.48 -13.24 0.67
N VAL A 566 64.53 -13.59 1.41
CA VAL A 566 65.17 -14.91 1.32
C VAL A 566 64.17 -16.05 1.59
N SER A 567 63.28 -15.89 2.57
CA SER A 567 62.30 -16.92 2.91
C SER A 567 61.20 -17.03 1.83
N GLU A 568 60.71 -15.90 1.32
CA GLU A 568 59.69 -15.88 0.26
C GLU A 568 60.21 -16.46 -1.06
N LYS A 569 61.46 -16.13 -1.45
CA LYS A 569 62.12 -16.73 -2.62
C LYS A 569 62.27 -18.24 -2.46
N ALA A 570 62.61 -18.70 -1.26
CA ALA A 570 62.73 -20.12 -0.96
C ALA A 570 61.37 -20.85 -1.06
N SER A 571 60.29 -20.27 -0.54
CA SER A 571 58.93 -20.79 -0.68
C SER A 571 58.49 -20.86 -2.14
N LEU A 572 58.69 -19.78 -2.90
CA LEU A 572 58.32 -19.71 -4.31
C LEU A 572 59.12 -20.71 -5.16
N TYR A 573 60.42 -20.86 -4.87
CA TYR A 573 61.26 -21.88 -5.50
C TYR A 573 60.76 -23.31 -5.22
N SER A 574 60.31 -23.59 -3.99
CA SER A 574 59.74 -24.89 -3.64
C SER A 574 58.42 -25.19 -4.36
N MET A 575 57.58 -24.17 -4.55
CA MET A 575 56.35 -24.26 -5.32
C MET A 575 56.66 -24.60 -6.79
N ILE A 576 57.59 -23.88 -7.43
CA ILE A 576 58.01 -24.15 -8.81
C ILE A 576 58.55 -25.57 -8.97
N LEU A 577 59.33 -26.07 -8.01
CA LEU A 577 59.83 -27.45 -8.03
C LEU A 577 58.70 -28.48 -7.92
N SER A 578 57.68 -28.23 -7.09
CA SER A 578 56.51 -29.12 -6.99
C SER A 578 55.70 -29.16 -8.28
N THR A 579 55.44 -28.00 -8.90
CA THR A 579 54.69 -27.90 -10.16
C THR A 579 55.46 -28.55 -11.33
N LYS A 580 56.79 -28.41 -11.37
CA LYS A 580 57.63 -29.10 -12.37
C LYS A 580 57.67 -30.62 -12.15
N ALA A 581 57.63 -31.09 -10.90
CA ALA A 581 57.58 -32.52 -10.60
C ALA A 581 56.28 -33.18 -11.09
N GLU A 582 55.12 -32.53 -10.87
CA GLU A 582 53.81 -33.03 -11.31
C GLU A 582 53.67 -33.04 -12.84
N ASN A 583 54.14 -32.00 -13.53
CA ASN A 583 54.12 -31.95 -15.01
C ASN A 583 55.07 -32.96 -15.68
N THR A 584 56.07 -33.47 -14.94
CA THR A 584 56.97 -34.51 -15.46
C THR A 584 56.37 -35.92 -15.30
N GLU A 585 55.51 -36.15 -14.30
CA GLU A 585 54.75 -37.41 -14.17
C GLU A 585 53.56 -37.49 -15.15
N GLY A 586 52.93 -36.36 -15.50
CA GLY A 586 51.81 -36.29 -16.45
C GLY A 586 52.16 -36.60 -17.92
N LYS A 587 53.43 -36.48 -18.33
CA LYS A 587 53.88 -36.78 -19.71
C LYS A 587 54.31 -38.24 -19.94
N ALA A 588 54.20 -39.12 -18.95
CA ALA A 588 54.56 -40.53 -19.08
C ALA A 588 53.38 -41.45 -19.52
N THR A 589 52.16 -40.91 -19.69
CA THR A 589 50.94 -41.69 -19.99
C THR A 589 50.19 -41.25 -21.25
N GLU A 590 50.89 -40.79 -22.28
CA GLU A 590 50.32 -40.70 -23.63
C GLU A 590 51.29 -41.29 -24.66
N ASN A 591 51.19 -42.60 -24.89
CA ASN A 591 51.53 -43.21 -26.17
C ASN A 591 51.00 -44.66 -26.22
N THR A 592 49.74 -44.79 -26.65
CA THR A 592 49.31 -45.97 -27.40
C THR A 592 48.42 -45.52 -28.56
N ASP A 593 48.75 -46.04 -29.73
CA ASP A 593 48.04 -46.00 -31.02
C ASP A 593 48.11 -44.74 -31.90
N SER A 594 49.10 -44.72 -32.80
CA SER A 594 48.83 -44.89 -34.24
C SER A 594 50.12 -44.95 -35.08
N GLN A 595 50.26 -46.01 -35.90
CA GLN A 595 51.27 -46.13 -36.96
C GLN A 595 50.78 -45.46 -38.25
N SER A 596 51.61 -44.64 -38.89
CA SER A 596 52.01 -44.79 -40.31
C SER A 596 53.02 -43.72 -40.78
N ASP A 597 54.17 -44.21 -41.26
CA ASP A 597 55.08 -43.73 -42.32
C ASP A 597 55.05 -42.25 -42.78
N ASN A 598 56.15 -41.49 -42.67
CA ASN A 598 57.31 -41.48 -43.59
C ASN A 598 58.26 -40.27 -43.38
N GLU A 599 59.57 -40.56 -43.47
CA GLU A 599 60.73 -39.77 -43.94
C GLU A 599 61.07 -38.33 -43.47
N ALA A 600 62.22 -38.28 -42.77
CA ALA A 600 63.44 -37.50 -43.06
C ALA A 600 63.49 -35.97 -42.82
N GLY A 601 64.35 -35.58 -41.85
CA GLY A 601 64.90 -34.22 -41.70
C GLY A 601 65.77 -34.07 -40.44
N MET A 602 67.08 -34.12 -40.64
CA MET A 602 68.16 -34.08 -39.64
C MET A 602 68.40 -32.72 -38.93
N GLU A 603 68.94 -32.82 -37.70
CA GLU A 603 69.92 -31.94 -37.02
C GLU A 603 69.50 -30.54 -36.52
N ALA A 604 69.91 -30.00 -35.37
CA ALA A 604 70.83 -30.34 -34.27
C ALA A 604 70.39 -29.49 -33.04
N GLY A 605 70.69 -29.68 -31.76
CA GLY A 605 71.70 -30.45 -31.03
C GLY A 605 72.04 -29.67 -29.76
N SER A 606 71.60 -30.13 -28.58
CA SER A 606 72.28 -29.90 -27.30
C SER A 606 71.84 -31.02 -26.34
N GLY A 607 72.83 -31.78 -25.85
CA GLY A 607 72.62 -33.08 -25.22
C GLY A 607 72.09 -33.01 -23.79
N PRO A 608 71.40 -34.05 -23.29
CA PRO A 608 70.98 -34.12 -21.91
C PRO A 608 72.19 -34.36 -21.01
N MET A 609 72.36 -33.52 -19.97
CA MET A 609 73.30 -33.79 -18.89
C MET A 609 72.92 -35.08 -18.16
N GLN A 610 73.83 -36.05 -18.17
CA GLN A 610 73.74 -37.26 -17.37
C GLN A 610 73.91 -36.92 -15.88
N MET A 611 72.84 -37.17 -15.10
CA MET A 611 72.89 -37.23 -13.64
C MET A 611 73.73 -38.44 -13.18
N PRO A 612 74.67 -38.29 -12.23
CA PRO A 612 75.22 -39.43 -11.52
C PRO A 612 74.17 -39.98 -10.54
N GLN A 613 73.75 -41.22 -10.75
CA GLN A 613 72.96 -41.99 -9.78
C GLN A 613 73.80 -42.26 -8.53
N GLN A 614 73.56 -41.47 -7.47
CA GLN A 614 73.66 -41.87 -6.06
C GLN A 614 73.24 -40.69 -5.17
N MET A 615 72.11 -40.78 -4.48
CA MET A 615 71.80 -39.91 -3.34
C MET A 615 71.40 -40.74 -2.12
N PRO A 616 72.19 -40.66 -1.03
CA PRO A 616 71.74 -41.00 0.32
C PRO A 616 71.16 -39.76 1.01
N GLY A 617 69.98 -39.90 1.62
CA GLY A 617 69.51 -39.09 2.77
C GLY A 617 68.92 -37.70 2.47
N ASN A 618 67.74 -37.44 3.05
CA ASN A 618 67.12 -36.12 3.23
C ASN A 618 68.17 -35.04 3.57
N ARG A 619 68.45 -34.15 2.62
CA ARG A 619 68.82 -32.76 2.93
C ARG A 619 67.65 -31.91 2.47
N GLN A 620 66.88 -31.36 3.41
CA GLN A 620 66.17 -30.12 3.15
C GLN A 620 67.24 -29.14 2.64
N MET A 621 67.08 -28.62 1.43
CA MET A 621 67.90 -27.50 0.99
C MET A 621 67.70 -26.36 2.01
N ASP A 622 68.79 -25.70 2.39
CA ASP A 622 68.73 -24.54 3.27
C ASP A 622 68.03 -23.38 2.54
N GLU A 623 67.21 -22.59 3.24
CA GLU A 623 66.39 -21.52 2.66
C GLU A 623 67.26 -20.52 1.87
N ALA A 624 68.43 -20.18 2.40
CA ALA A 624 69.39 -19.31 1.72
C ALA A 624 69.91 -19.88 0.40
N THR A 625 70.00 -21.22 0.29
CA THR A 625 70.43 -21.90 -0.95
C THR A 625 69.32 -21.90 -1.99
N MET A 626 68.07 -22.09 -1.57
CA MET A 626 66.90 -22.03 -2.46
C MET A 626 66.66 -20.60 -2.97
N ALA A 627 66.79 -19.60 -2.10
CA ALA A 627 66.71 -18.20 -2.50
C ALA A 627 67.80 -17.83 -3.52
N ALA A 628 69.05 -18.25 -3.29
CA ALA A 628 70.14 -18.03 -4.24
C ALA A 628 69.90 -18.76 -5.57
N ALA A 629 69.29 -19.95 -5.55
CA ALA A 629 68.90 -20.67 -6.76
C ALA A 629 67.76 -19.96 -7.52
N MET A 630 66.83 -19.32 -6.80
CA MET A 630 65.79 -18.48 -7.39
C MET A 630 66.38 -17.22 -8.04
N ASP A 631 67.32 -16.55 -7.36
CA ASP A 631 68.04 -15.38 -7.90
C ASP A 631 68.86 -15.76 -9.14
N GLN A 632 69.49 -16.93 -9.15
CA GLN A 632 70.22 -17.44 -10.31
C GLN A 632 69.27 -17.78 -11.47
N TRP A 633 68.13 -18.42 -11.19
CA TRP A 633 67.11 -18.73 -12.20
C TRP A 633 66.56 -17.47 -12.86
N LEU A 634 66.33 -16.41 -12.08
CA LEU A 634 65.88 -15.12 -12.56
C LEU A 634 66.93 -14.39 -13.43
N ALA A 635 68.23 -14.59 -13.16
CA ALA A 635 69.34 -13.93 -13.85
C ALA A 635 69.78 -14.60 -15.16
N GLU A 636 69.38 -15.86 -15.41
CA GLU A 636 69.72 -16.59 -16.63
C GLU A 636 68.66 -16.36 -17.73
N THR A 637 67.73 -17.30 -17.89
CA THR A 637 66.55 -17.20 -18.76
C THR A 637 65.38 -17.85 -18.02
N PRO A 638 64.56 -17.07 -17.30
CA PRO A 638 63.38 -17.60 -16.65
C PRO A 638 62.38 -18.11 -17.70
N ASP A 639 61.53 -19.03 -17.28
CA ASP A 639 60.48 -19.60 -18.13
C ASP A 639 59.27 -18.67 -18.12
N ASP A 640 58.88 -18.16 -19.29
CA ASP A 640 57.81 -17.17 -19.44
C ASP A 640 56.48 -17.68 -18.88
N ASP A 641 56.15 -18.96 -19.05
CA ASP A 641 54.92 -19.58 -18.51
C ASP A 641 54.90 -19.54 -16.98
N ILE A 642 56.06 -19.69 -16.35
CA ILE A 642 56.20 -19.65 -14.89
C ILE A 642 56.08 -18.22 -14.39
N LEU A 643 56.69 -17.25 -15.07
CA LEU A 643 56.57 -15.84 -14.73
C LEU A 643 55.13 -15.32 -14.92
N LEU A 644 54.43 -15.73 -15.97
CA LEU A 644 53.01 -15.44 -16.17
C LEU A 644 52.15 -16.09 -15.08
N SER A 645 52.45 -17.34 -14.68
CA SER A 645 51.74 -17.98 -13.56
C SER A 645 51.98 -17.27 -12.21
N ILE A 646 53.18 -16.73 -12.00
CA ILE A 646 53.51 -15.92 -10.81
C ILE A 646 52.77 -14.58 -10.89
N TYR A 647 52.68 -13.97 -12.07
CA TYR A 647 51.92 -12.76 -12.28
C TYR A 647 50.44 -12.99 -11.92
N ASP A 648 49.79 -13.98 -12.52
CA ASP A 648 48.38 -14.28 -12.24
C ASP A 648 48.12 -14.70 -10.78
N ALA A 649 49.05 -15.41 -10.14
CA ALA A 649 48.86 -15.94 -8.79
C ALA A 649 49.21 -14.94 -7.66
N PHE A 650 50.18 -14.05 -7.88
CA PHE A 650 50.74 -13.21 -6.81
C PHE A 650 50.75 -11.71 -7.10
N ILE A 651 50.56 -11.28 -8.35
CA ILE A 651 50.70 -9.87 -8.75
C ILE A 651 49.39 -9.29 -9.25
N LYS A 652 48.63 -10.08 -10.02
CA LYS A 652 47.29 -9.76 -10.50
C LYS A 652 46.38 -9.58 -9.29
N GLY A 653 46.33 -8.33 -8.85
CA GLY A 653 45.64 -7.91 -7.65
C GLY A 653 44.30 -7.25 -7.98
N PRO A 654 43.64 -6.73 -6.94
CA PRO A 654 42.48 -5.87 -7.12
C PRO A 654 42.87 -4.64 -7.96
N SER A 655 41.96 -4.11 -8.79
CA SER A 655 42.19 -2.85 -9.50
C SER A 655 42.36 -1.67 -8.53
N TYR A 656 42.74 -0.51 -9.04
CA TYR A 656 42.78 0.73 -8.27
C TYR A 656 41.47 0.99 -7.52
N GLU A 657 40.32 0.84 -8.19
CA GLU A 657 39.00 1.01 -7.57
C GLU A 657 38.73 -0.02 -6.48
N ASN A 658 39.10 -1.29 -6.70
CA ASN A 658 38.91 -2.34 -5.70
C ASN A 658 39.80 -2.11 -4.47
N ASN A 659 41.03 -1.64 -4.65
CA ASN A 659 41.90 -1.25 -3.54
C ASN A 659 41.29 -0.10 -2.74
N MET A 660 40.83 0.96 -3.42
CA MET A 660 40.19 2.10 -2.76
C MET A 660 38.95 1.68 -1.97
N SER A 661 38.09 0.87 -2.56
CA SER A 661 36.92 0.30 -1.87
C SER A 661 37.33 -0.57 -0.67
N SER A 662 38.36 -1.42 -0.80
CA SER A 662 38.88 -2.25 0.30
C SER A 662 39.47 -1.43 1.45
N PHE A 663 40.08 -0.28 1.14
CA PHE A 663 40.56 0.66 2.15
C PHE A 663 39.43 1.43 2.84
N GLY A 664 38.18 1.28 2.38
CA GLY A 664 37.01 2.00 2.88
C GLY A 664 36.91 3.43 2.30
N GLN A 665 37.58 3.72 1.19
CA GLN A 665 37.53 5.04 0.57
C GLN A 665 36.14 5.29 -0.02
N VAL A 666 35.50 6.35 0.44
CA VAL A 666 34.19 6.78 -0.07
C VAL A 666 34.29 8.22 -0.59
N SER A 667 33.52 8.54 -1.63
CA SER A 667 33.41 9.88 -2.20
C SER A 667 32.00 10.43 -1.97
N TYR A 668 31.89 11.68 -1.51
CA TYR A 668 30.60 12.38 -1.40
C TYR A 668 29.86 12.51 -2.73
N ASP A 669 30.60 12.50 -3.84
CA ASP A 669 30.05 12.59 -5.20
C ASP A 669 29.52 11.24 -5.71
N SER A 670 29.79 10.14 -5.01
CA SER A 670 29.44 8.78 -5.43
C SER A 670 28.77 8.02 -4.27
N PRO A 671 27.49 8.30 -3.98
CA PRO A 671 26.76 7.54 -2.96
C PRO A 671 26.58 6.09 -3.40
N ALA A 672 26.44 5.19 -2.43
CA ALA A 672 26.18 3.77 -2.67
C ALA A 672 24.71 3.50 -2.97
N SER A 673 23.83 4.26 -2.32
CA SER A 673 22.41 4.29 -2.64
C SER A 673 21.79 5.66 -2.37
N ILE A 674 20.68 5.94 -3.04
CA ILE A 674 19.90 7.16 -2.92
C ILE A 674 18.46 6.78 -2.55
N SER A 675 17.95 7.33 -1.46
CA SER A 675 16.57 7.15 -1.02
C SER A 675 15.80 8.46 -1.14
N ILE A 676 14.73 8.46 -1.94
CA ILE A 676 13.88 9.62 -2.17
C ILE A 676 12.56 9.42 -1.41
N TYR A 677 12.31 10.29 -0.44
CA TYR A 677 11.06 10.30 0.34
C TYR A 677 10.04 11.25 -0.28
N THR A 678 8.77 10.88 -0.21
CA THR A 678 7.66 11.57 -0.86
C THR A 678 6.47 11.62 0.07
N ASP A 679 5.64 12.67 0.04
CA ASP A 679 4.50 12.80 0.96
C ASP A 679 3.20 12.16 0.41
N SER A 680 3.18 11.77 -0.87
CA SER A 680 2.01 11.13 -1.49
C SER A 680 2.33 10.14 -2.61
N PHE A 681 1.36 9.30 -2.95
CA PHE A 681 1.47 8.38 -4.09
C PHE A 681 1.60 9.14 -5.42
N GLU A 682 0.91 10.27 -5.58
CA GLU A 682 1.06 11.13 -6.76
C GLU A 682 2.47 11.72 -6.87
N ALA A 683 3.07 12.05 -5.74
CA ALA A 683 4.45 12.51 -5.69
C ALA A 683 5.43 11.39 -6.11
N LYS A 684 5.22 10.14 -5.65
CA LYS A 684 6.00 8.97 -6.14
C LYS A 684 5.88 8.79 -7.66
N GLU A 685 4.67 8.88 -8.20
CA GLU A 685 4.45 8.80 -9.65
C GLU A 685 5.17 9.95 -10.39
N GLY A 686 5.19 11.14 -9.80
CA GLY A 686 5.97 12.29 -10.29
C GLY A 686 7.49 12.04 -10.27
N ILE A 687 8.02 11.41 -9.22
CA ILE A 687 9.44 11.00 -9.16
C ILE A 687 9.74 9.95 -10.23
N ALA A 688 8.92 8.91 -10.35
CA ALA A 688 9.06 7.87 -11.37
C ALA A 688 9.09 8.45 -12.79
N GLN A 689 8.18 9.38 -13.09
CA GLN A 689 8.15 10.08 -14.37
C GLN A 689 9.40 10.97 -14.57
N SER A 690 9.88 11.63 -13.52
CA SER A 690 11.10 12.44 -13.59
C SER A 690 12.34 11.59 -13.88
N ILE A 691 12.42 10.38 -13.31
CA ILE A 691 13.48 9.40 -13.62
C ILE A 691 13.36 8.90 -15.05
N ALA A 692 12.15 8.61 -15.53
CA ALA A 692 11.92 8.22 -16.92
C ALA A 692 12.37 9.32 -17.90
N ASN A 693 12.00 10.57 -17.64
CA ASN A 693 12.44 11.73 -18.43
C ASN A 693 13.97 11.89 -18.43
N TYR A 694 14.61 11.71 -17.27
CA TYR A 694 16.07 11.74 -17.15
C TYR A 694 16.70 10.65 -18.05
N ASN A 695 16.20 9.41 -17.97
CA ASN A 695 16.69 8.29 -18.77
C ASN A 695 16.52 8.51 -20.27
N GLU A 696 15.45 9.19 -20.72
CA GLU A 696 15.27 9.53 -22.14
C GLU A 696 16.35 10.49 -22.68
N THR A 697 16.97 11.29 -21.81
CA THR A 697 18.02 12.25 -22.18
C THR A 697 19.44 11.70 -22.08
N MET A 698 19.61 10.50 -21.50
CA MET A 698 20.90 9.90 -21.18
C MET A 698 21.18 8.64 -22.02
N ASP A 699 22.46 8.33 -22.21
CA ASP A 699 22.89 7.06 -22.80
C ASP A 699 22.49 5.87 -21.92
N GLU A 700 22.30 4.68 -22.52
CA GLU A 700 21.85 3.46 -21.81
C GLU A 700 22.75 3.10 -20.61
N SER A 701 24.05 3.40 -20.67
CA SER A 701 25.00 3.16 -19.55
C SER A 701 24.77 4.08 -18.34
N ASN A 702 24.00 5.15 -18.49
CA ASN A 702 23.67 6.12 -17.44
C ASN A 702 22.18 6.08 -17.05
N HIS A 703 21.44 5.08 -17.55
CA HIS A 703 20.05 4.88 -17.15
C HIS A 703 19.96 4.51 -15.67
N ILE A 704 18.95 5.07 -15.02
CA ILE A 704 18.66 4.85 -13.61
C ILE A 704 17.51 3.87 -13.50
N SER A 705 17.79 2.76 -12.82
CA SER A 705 16.82 1.77 -12.36
C SER A 705 16.62 1.92 -10.86
N TYR A 706 15.38 1.80 -10.40
CA TYR A 706 15.00 2.02 -9.01
C TYR A 706 14.06 0.93 -8.52
N VAL A 707 13.88 0.85 -7.21
CA VAL A 707 12.91 -0.02 -6.55
C VAL A 707 11.86 0.85 -5.84
N ASP A 708 10.58 0.59 -6.12
CA ASP A 708 9.46 1.16 -5.37
C ASP A 708 8.59 0.07 -4.75
N TYR A 709 8.77 -0.17 -3.45
CA TYR A 709 8.01 -1.17 -2.70
C TYR A 709 6.51 -0.86 -2.63
N VAL A 710 6.16 0.42 -2.63
CA VAL A 710 4.77 0.85 -2.51
C VAL A 710 4.01 0.51 -3.79
N GLU A 711 4.62 0.71 -4.96
CA GLU A 711 4.02 0.32 -6.24
C GLU A 711 3.73 -1.19 -6.29
N ILE A 712 4.69 -2.00 -5.83
CA ILE A 712 4.54 -3.46 -5.77
C ILE A 712 3.36 -3.85 -4.85
N LEU A 713 3.27 -3.25 -3.67
CA LEU A 713 2.21 -3.53 -2.71
C LEU A 713 0.83 -3.02 -3.18
N THR A 714 0.77 -1.83 -3.77
CA THR A 714 -0.49 -1.16 -4.12
C THR A 714 -1.06 -1.62 -5.46
N SER A 715 -0.24 -2.07 -6.43
CA SER A 715 -0.70 -2.55 -7.74
C SER A 715 -1.74 -3.68 -7.62
N SER A 716 -1.52 -4.59 -6.68
CA SER A 716 -2.44 -5.69 -6.37
C SER A 716 -3.73 -5.21 -5.68
N MET A 717 -3.66 -4.19 -4.83
CA MET A 717 -4.81 -3.59 -4.13
C MET A 717 -5.71 -2.78 -5.05
N THR A 718 -5.13 -1.95 -5.93
CA THR A 718 -5.87 -1.13 -6.90
C THR A 718 -6.74 -2.00 -7.81
N THR A 719 -6.23 -3.16 -8.19
CA THR A 719 -6.98 -4.16 -8.97
C THR A 719 -8.22 -4.66 -8.22
N ILE A 720 -8.09 -4.97 -6.92
CA ILE A 720 -9.20 -5.43 -6.07
C ILE A 720 -10.24 -4.32 -5.87
N ILE A 721 -9.80 -3.09 -5.59
CA ILE A 721 -10.69 -1.94 -5.41
C ILE A 721 -11.45 -1.64 -6.70
N ASN A 722 -10.80 -1.70 -7.85
CA ASN A 722 -11.45 -1.53 -9.15
C ASN A 722 -12.51 -2.60 -9.39
N ILE A 723 -12.22 -3.87 -9.10
CA ILE A 723 -13.20 -4.97 -9.21
C ILE A 723 -14.41 -4.72 -8.30
N ILE A 724 -14.20 -4.37 -7.04
CA ILE A 724 -15.28 -4.07 -6.09
C ILE A 724 -16.11 -2.87 -6.57
N THR A 725 -15.45 -1.83 -7.06
CA THR A 725 -16.09 -0.62 -7.60
C THR A 725 -16.94 -0.94 -8.83
N TYR A 726 -16.41 -1.72 -9.79
CA TYR A 726 -17.17 -2.16 -10.96
C TYR A 726 -18.35 -3.05 -10.58
N VAL A 727 -18.19 -3.96 -9.61
CA VAL A 727 -19.28 -4.81 -9.10
C VAL A 727 -20.37 -3.97 -8.44
N LEU A 728 -20.02 -2.94 -7.67
CA LEU A 728 -20.98 -2.03 -7.03
C LEU A 728 -21.70 -1.14 -8.04
N ILE A 729 -20.98 -0.60 -9.04
CA ILE A 729 -21.59 0.15 -10.14
C ILE A 729 -22.58 -0.73 -10.91
N ALA A 730 -22.21 -1.99 -11.20
CA ALA A 730 -23.08 -2.96 -11.86
C ALA A 730 -24.29 -3.39 -11.02
N PHE A 731 -24.25 -3.23 -9.70
CA PHE A 731 -25.37 -3.53 -8.81
C PHE A 731 -26.37 -2.37 -8.69
N VAL A 732 -25.90 -1.14 -8.98
CA VAL A 732 -26.68 0.10 -8.89
C VAL A 732 -27.26 0.51 -10.25
N ALA A 733 -26.59 0.17 -11.35
CA ALA A 733 -27.09 0.30 -12.72
C ALA A 733 -28.14 -0.79 -13.04
#